data_AF-A0A5N7D1Y6-F1
#
_entry.id   AF-A0A5N7D1Y6-F1
#
_cell.length_a   1.000
_cell.length_b   1.000
_cell.length_c   1.000
_cell.angle_alpha   90.00
_cell.angle_beta   90.00
_cell.angle_gamma   90.00
#
_symmetry.space_group_name_H-M   'P 1'
#
loop_
_entity.id
_entity.type
_entity.pdbx_description
1 polymer ?
#
loop_
_entity_poly.entity_id
_entity_poly.type
_entity_poly.pdbx_seq_one_letter_code
_entity_poly.pdbx_strand_id
1 'polypeptide(L)'
;MDWRAERTALDEYIEQLGMQPSYVPRPGEVVLWAPECQGELAWNHENKCIEMYSPDEDRWLGTPKWRAGIVGQTPEEDIVLQDLVKTAPKKWDVNYSGFRVETFPDPQSYDKSYSLHYKYIRLQCIKPFNAYELFLQGIPPENLHPSIGYAMTIMSSFSLLDKYHFKGAWPNAAIYCRGIFIGAELLVVGDAVRLKPKRQFDSYESHDAVEDVMVIDEIRLELVNCVSNLTSDQLAERYQVRIAGKVYTNAPPRSSTGTDGTSQPLPMRPEEVIDVFQSIGMGGYGSWYRVWNGATVEVSQDMIIGRCYDPDAMNLLFGSCSLGLDLSGVIKAREYSRKVDERIPEGKGWFWGDFRTQTLAIDTLNGQDVGYYSEAREITMWGANLRILDGTADSADLRLARLPGNVGRPSKARSNFSEIGKLSKLVSTGLGAADVSNPVSSEEGPILPNEDDTSGSDEVFALAMDQLPGGTDESEEANLLHNYQSDYTLTSHRITIATMGLDGVPQAQAVTVSLKDLIDGTVSFETLTEAFGPSSLGIIVVKDLDSEFQRLRSQVLSNASYLAALPNDELESLTSPSAKYLVGWSCGKETLRSGHFDTLKGSYYVNCAFYQDASLQGAPADNFPDLSEYTAPNIWPPAERLPTFRPALEQLCTLIIDTAALVARACDRYATANIEGYKSGYLEHVVRTSLTTKARLLHYFPAEEGASDAGEGDDDWCATHLDHGCLTGLTSAMFVDELATPPVHGAQLAELGASPDPKAGLYIQSRTGDVVKVNIPRDCLAFQTGEALQLITRGKFRAVPHFVKGAKPSAGERIARNTLAVFTQPNLEEEVEGGKSFGEFAREVVARTY
;
A
#
# COMPACT_ATOMS: atom_id res chain seq x y z
N MET A 1 3.21 31.95 8.94
CA MET A 1 3.18 31.16 10.19
C MET A 1 3.06 29.68 9.87
N ASP A 2 2.15 29.28 8.99
CA ASP A 2 1.97 27.88 8.54
C ASP A 2 3.29 27.20 8.12
N TRP A 3 4.09 27.83 7.25
CA TRP A 3 5.39 27.28 6.82
C TRP A 3 6.38 27.04 7.96
N ARG A 4 6.19 27.66 9.13
CA ARG A 4 7.07 27.52 10.32
C ARG A 4 6.47 26.60 11.37
N ALA A 5 5.13 26.58 11.50
CA ALA A 5 4.41 25.76 12.47
C ALA A 5 4.10 24.35 11.95
N GLU A 6 3.86 24.20 10.66
CA GLU A 6 3.43 22.96 10.01
C GLU A 6 4.53 22.30 9.19
N ARG A 7 5.73 22.90 9.13
CA ARG A 7 6.85 22.38 8.32
C ARG A 7 7.17 20.94 8.62
N THR A 8 7.29 20.59 9.90
CA THR A 8 7.63 19.23 10.33
C THR A 8 6.53 18.25 9.92
N ALA A 9 5.26 18.60 10.14
CA ALA A 9 4.13 17.75 9.74
C ALA A 9 4.03 17.60 8.22
N LEU A 10 4.33 18.67 7.46
CA LEU A 10 4.35 18.64 6.01
C LEU A 10 5.53 17.82 5.46
N ASP A 11 6.71 17.91 6.09
CA ASP A 11 7.87 17.08 5.78
C ASP A 11 7.53 15.59 6.01
N GLU A 12 6.98 15.25 7.19
CA GLU A 12 6.54 13.89 7.53
C GLU A 12 5.48 13.38 6.54
N TYR A 13 4.51 14.22 6.17
CA TYR A 13 3.46 13.86 5.21
C TYR A 13 4.03 13.59 3.82
N ILE A 14 4.93 14.43 3.30
CA ILE A 14 5.56 14.23 1.99
C ILE A 14 6.43 12.96 1.99
N GLU A 15 7.14 12.67 3.08
CA GLU A 15 7.90 11.42 3.22
C GLU A 15 6.98 10.19 3.24
N GLN A 16 5.84 10.25 3.94
CA GLN A 16 4.84 9.19 3.95
C GLN A 16 4.25 8.92 2.56
N LEU A 17 4.02 9.95 1.75
CA LEU A 17 3.52 9.79 0.38
C LEU A 17 4.43 8.92 -0.49
N GLY A 18 5.74 8.93 -0.26
CA GLY A 18 6.69 8.08 -0.98
C GLY A 18 6.58 6.58 -0.64
N MET A 19 5.93 6.25 0.48
CA MET A 19 5.69 4.86 0.91
C MET A 19 4.28 4.37 0.59
N GLN A 20 3.37 5.27 0.22
CA GLN A 20 1.98 4.93 -0.09
C GLN A 20 1.81 4.52 -1.56
N PRO A 21 0.96 3.52 -1.87
CA PRO A 21 0.65 3.18 -3.24
C PRO A 21 0.02 4.36 -4.01
N SER A 22 0.42 4.56 -5.27
CA SER A 22 0.03 5.74 -6.07
C SER A 22 -1.48 5.84 -6.38
N TYR A 23 -2.22 4.74 -6.27
CA TYR A 23 -3.68 4.70 -6.47
C TYR A 23 -4.48 5.19 -5.25
N VAL A 24 -3.84 5.41 -4.10
CA VAL A 24 -4.52 5.89 -2.89
C VAL A 24 -4.82 7.40 -3.04
N PRO A 25 -6.08 7.83 -2.87
CA PRO A 25 -6.43 9.25 -2.91
C PRO A 25 -5.76 10.04 -1.78
N ARG A 26 -5.22 11.22 -2.11
CA ARG A 26 -4.53 12.10 -1.17
C ARG A 26 -5.45 13.25 -0.70
N PRO A 27 -5.25 13.81 0.51
CA PRO A 27 -5.96 15.00 0.95
C PRO A 27 -5.90 16.16 -0.06
N GLY A 28 -7.03 16.82 -0.27
CA GLY A 28 -7.18 17.92 -1.23
C GLY A 28 -7.36 17.48 -2.68
N GLU A 29 -7.36 16.17 -2.97
CA GLU A 29 -7.67 15.65 -4.31
C GLU A 29 -9.16 15.65 -4.59
N VAL A 30 -9.49 15.81 -5.88
CA VAL A 30 -10.85 15.66 -6.38
C VAL A 30 -11.02 14.24 -6.89
N VAL A 31 -12.07 13.57 -6.41
CA VAL A 31 -12.38 12.18 -6.76
C VAL A 31 -13.81 12.06 -7.26
N LEU A 32 -14.05 11.05 -8.09
CA LEU A 32 -15.41 10.58 -8.36
C LEU A 32 -15.81 9.62 -7.24
N TRP A 33 -16.95 9.86 -6.59
CA TRP A 33 -17.40 9.03 -5.48
C TRP A 33 -18.90 8.78 -5.51
N ALA A 34 -19.31 7.65 -4.92
CA ALA A 34 -20.71 7.34 -4.68
C ALA A 34 -20.94 7.21 -3.16
N PRO A 35 -22.00 7.81 -2.59
CA PRO A 35 -22.30 7.66 -1.17
C PRO A 35 -22.50 6.21 -0.75
N GLU A 36 -22.96 5.36 -1.67
CA GLU A 36 -23.14 3.93 -1.52
C GLU A 36 -22.67 3.27 -2.82
N CYS A 37 -21.74 2.32 -2.70
CA CYS A 37 -21.29 1.47 -3.78
C CYS A 37 -21.23 0.04 -3.24
N GLN A 38 -22.20 -0.78 -3.65
CA GLN A 38 -22.34 -2.18 -3.23
C GLN A 38 -22.16 -3.07 -4.45
N GLY A 39 -21.55 -4.24 -4.27
CA GLY A 39 -21.22 -5.14 -5.37
C GLY A 39 -20.13 -4.57 -6.28
N GLU A 40 -20.01 -5.17 -7.46
CA GLU A 40 -18.97 -4.85 -8.45
C GLU A 40 -19.51 -3.88 -9.49
N LEU A 41 -18.66 -3.00 -10.02
CA LEU A 41 -19.03 -2.20 -11.18
C LEU A 41 -18.92 -3.09 -12.42
N ALA A 42 -19.99 -3.20 -13.19
CA ALA A 42 -20.02 -4.00 -14.40
C ALA A 42 -20.80 -3.29 -15.51
N TRP A 43 -20.47 -3.61 -16.77
CA TRP A 43 -21.20 -3.08 -17.91
C TRP A 43 -22.54 -3.82 -18.08
N ASN A 44 -23.65 -3.11 -17.89
CA ASN A 44 -24.98 -3.67 -18.17
C ASN A 44 -25.25 -3.57 -19.69
N HIS A 45 -25.28 -4.73 -20.37
CA HIS A 45 -25.53 -4.79 -21.81
C HIS A 45 -26.94 -4.35 -22.23
N GLU A 46 -27.93 -4.46 -21.34
CA GLU A 46 -29.31 -4.07 -21.62
C GLU A 46 -29.47 -2.55 -21.52
N ASN A 47 -28.99 -1.96 -20.41
CA ASN A 47 -29.09 -0.52 -20.16
C ASN A 47 -27.98 0.30 -20.83
N LYS A 48 -26.94 -0.36 -21.34
CA LYS A 48 -25.77 0.24 -21.99
C LYS A 48 -25.07 1.29 -21.11
N CYS A 49 -24.96 1.00 -19.82
CA CYS A 49 -24.27 1.84 -18.85
C CYS A 49 -23.54 0.97 -17.82
N ILE A 50 -22.64 1.59 -17.06
CA ILE A 50 -22.01 0.93 -15.91
C ILE A 50 -22.99 0.95 -14.74
N GLU A 51 -23.24 -0.23 -14.18
CA GLU A 51 -24.11 -0.42 -13.02
C GLU A 51 -23.41 -1.28 -11.97
N MET A 52 -23.91 -1.18 -10.74
CA MET A 52 -23.53 -2.08 -9.67
C MET A 52 -24.21 -3.43 -9.89
N TYR A 53 -23.42 -4.49 -9.88
CA TYR A 53 -23.88 -5.86 -9.94
C TYR A 53 -23.61 -6.54 -8.60
N SER A 54 -24.59 -7.24 -8.06
CA SER A 54 -24.42 -8.10 -6.89
C SER A 54 -24.26 -9.54 -7.38
N PRO A 55 -23.05 -10.12 -7.34
CA PRO A 55 -22.85 -11.53 -7.69
C PRO A 55 -23.64 -12.45 -6.76
N ASP A 56 -23.71 -12.12 -5.47
CA ASP A 56 -24.33 -12.94 -4.43
C ASP A 56 -25.85 -13.05 -4.62
N GLU A 57 -26.48 -11.96 -5.08
CA GLU A 57 -27.91 -11.89 -5.35
C GLU A 57 -28.26 -12.10 -6.83
N ASP A 58 -27.24 -12.32 -7.68
CA ASP A 58 -27.33 -12.46 -9.14
C ASP A 58 -28.21 -11.38 -9.80
N ARG A 59 -28.06 -10.12 -9.38
CA ARG A 59 -28.89 -8.99 -9.86
C ARG A 59 -28.16 -7.67 -9.97
N TRP A 60 -28.66 -6.83 -10.87
CA TRP A 60 -28.27 -5.42 -10.98
C TRP A 60 -28.87 -4.60 -9.83
N LEU A 61 -28.01 -3.85 -9.14
CA LEU A 61 -28.37 -2.89 -8.09
C LEU A 61 -28.57 -1.46 -8.65
N GLY A 62 -28.37 -1.28 -9.97
CA GLY A 62 -28.53 -0.02 -10.69
C GLY A 62 -27.26 0.83 -10.71
N THR A 63 -27.37 2.03 -11.27
CA THR A 63 -26.24 2.94 -11.44
C THR A 63 -25.79 3.55 -10.10
N PRO A 64 -24.47 3.59 -9.79
CA PRO A 64 -23.98 4.33 -8.64
C PRO A 64 -24.41 5.80 -8.69
N LYS A 65 -24.74 6.38 -7.54
CA LYS A 65 -25.08 7.81 -7.41
C LYS A 65 -23.81 8.65 -7.40
N TRP A 66 -23.12 8.69 -8.54
CA TRP A 66 -21.85 9.37 -8.72
C TRP A 66 -21.95 10.88 -8.45
N ARG A 67 -20.94 11.38 -7.74
CA ARG A 67 -20.68 12.79 -7.45
C ARG A 67 -19.19 13.04 -7.60
N ALA A 68 -18.80 14.27 -7.90
CA ALA A 68 -17.44 14.69 -7.58
C ALA A 68 -17.34 15.15 -6.12
N GLY A 69 -16.18 14.95 -5.50
CA GLY A 69 -15.92 15.39 -4.14
C GLY A 69 -14.45 15.59 -3.83
N ILE A 70 -14.18 16.29 -2.73
CA ILE A 70 -12.82 16.55 -2.22
C ILE A 70 -12.52 15.57 -1.10
N VAL A 71 -11.35 14.93 -1.17
CA VAL A 71 -10.81 14.14 -0.06
C VAL A 71 -10.37 15.10 1.05
N GLY A 72 -11.16 15.17 2.12
CA GLY A 72 -10.85 15.99 3.30
C GLY A 72 -9.98 15.26 4.32
N GLN A 73 -10.13 13.93 4.41
CA GLN A 73 -9.38 13.08 5.34
C GLN A 73 -9.15 11.69 4.73
N THR A 74 -7.95 11.15 4.93
CA THR A 74 -7.56 9.77 4.61
C THR A 74 -7.71 8.86 5.83
N PRO A 75 -7.89 7.54 5.63
CA PRO A 75 -7.98 6.60 6.74
C PRO A 75 -6.69 6.56 7.57
N GLU A 76 -6.84 6.26 8.86
CA GLU A 76 -5.72 5.98 9.78
C GLU A 76 -5.20 4.54 9.63
N GLU A 77 -6.06 3.65 9.13
CA GLU A 77 -5.68 2.28 8.79
C GLU A 77 -5.11 2.19 7.37
N ASP A 78 -4.14 1.30 7.20
CA ASP A 78 -3.53 1.04 5.91
C ASP A 78 -4.56 0.59 4.87
N ILE A 79 -4.38 1.12 3.66
CA ILE A 79 -5.12 0.73 2.47
C ILE A 79 -4.33 -0.34 1.73
N VAL A 80 -5.00 -1.46 1.45
CA VAL A 80 -4.45 -2.56 0.65
C VAL A 80 -5.07 -2.54 -0.74
N LEU A 81 -4.40 -3.16 -1.72
CA LEU A 81 -4.84 -3.17 -3.12
C LEU A 81 -6.28 -3.69 -3.30
N GLN A 82 -6.67 -4.70 -2.51
CA GLN A 82 -8.02 -5.28 -2.54
C GLN A 82 -9.13 -4.25 -2.28
N ASP A 83 -8.85 -3.21 -1.47
CA ASP A 83 -9.83 -2.19 -1.07
C ASP A 83 -10.40 -1.41 -2.27
N LEU A 84 -9.75 -1.46 -3.45
CA LEU A 84 -10.23 -0.84 -4.70
C LEU A 84 -11.55 -1.45 -5.21
N VAL A 85 -11.77 -2.74 -4.94
CA VAL A 85 -12.93 -3.50 -5.43
C VAL A 85 -13.79 -3.97 -4.26
N LYS A 86 -13.18 -4.58 -3.24
CA LYS A 86 -13.87 -5.06 -2.04
C LYS A 86 -13.07 -4.67 -0.82
N THR A 87 -13.71 -3.90 0.05
CA THR A 87 -13.10 -3.42 1.29
C THR A 87 -12.62 -4.59 2.15
N ALA A 88 -11.33 -4.65 2.44
CA ALA A 88 -10.74 -5.61 3.36
C ALA A 88 -11.24 -5.35 4.79
N PRO A 89 -11.26 -6.36 5.68
CA PRO A 89 -11.65 -6.17 7.07
C PRO A 89 -10.83 -5.03 7.72
N LYS A 90 -11.53 -4.03 8.28
CA LYS A 90 -10.92 -2.90 8.99
C LYS A 90 -11.22 -2.99 10.49
N LYS A 91 -10.25 -2.61 11.32
CA LYS A 91 -10.33 -2.65 12.78
C LYS A 91 -11.32 -1.62 13.34
N TRP A 92 -11.34 -0.45 12.72
CA TRP A 92 -12.13 0.69 13.16
C TRP A 92 -13.30 0.95 12.22
N ASP A 93 -14.29 1.67 12.76
CA ASP A 93 -15.42 2.15 11.98
C ASP A 93 -14.98 3.05 10.82
N VAL A 94 -15.86 3.21 9.83
CA VAL A 94 -15.56 3.91 8.58
C VAL A 94 -15.09 5.36 8.76
N ASN A 95 -15.37 5.97 9.91
CA ASN A 95 -14.87 7.31 10.23
C ASN A 95 -13.37 7.37 10.55
N TYR A 96 -12.74 6.23 10.88
CA TYR A 96 -11.29 6.09 11.06
C TYR A 96 -10.67 5.25 9.92
N SER A 97 -11.41 4.29 9.38
CA SER A 97 -10.91 3.34 8.37
C SER A 97 -11.32 3.67 6.93
N GLY A 98 -12.07 4.75 6.73
CA GLY A 98 -12.51 5.25 5.43
C GLY A 98 -12.08 6.68 5.17
N PHE A 99 -12.38 7.17 3.97
CA PHE A 99 -12.09 8.52 3.52
C PHE A 99 -13.26 9.44 3.84
N ARG A 100 -12.99 10.62 4.39
CA ARG A 100 -13.99 11.69 4.47
C ARG A 100 -14.00 12.44 3.15
N VAL A 101 -15.08 12.31 2.39
CA VAL A 101 -15.24 13.00 1.09
C VAL A 101 -16.38 13.99 1.17
N GLU A 102 -16.11 15.25 0.84
CA GLU A 102 -17.10 16.34 0.76
C GLU A 102 -17.57 16.52 -0.69
N THR A 103 -18.87 16.71 -0.92
CA THR A 103 -19.39 16.93 -2.28
C THR A 103 -18.83 18.26 -2.83
N PHE A 104 -18.29 18.23 -4.06
CA PHE A 104 -17.65 19.41 -4.63
C PHE A 104 -18.69 20.52 -4.92
N PRO A 105 -18.54 21.73 -4.35
CA PRO A 105 -19.44 22.85 -4.62
C PRO A 105 -19.13 23.51 -5.96
N ASP A 106 -20.01 24.41 -6.39
CA ASP A 106 -19.76 25.22 -7.58
C ASP A 106 -18.60 26.20 -7.29
N PRO A 107 -17.46 26.11 -7.98
CA PRO A 107 -16.33 27.01 -7.76
C PRO A 107 -16.67 28.47 -8.09
N GLN A 108 -17.70 28.72 -8.91
CA GLN A 108 -18.07 30.06 -9.40
C GLN A 108 -19.23 30.70 -8.65
N SER A 109 -19.97 29.91 -7.86
CA SER A 109 -21.06 30.42 -7.02
C SER A 109 -20.55 30.83 -5.64
N TYR A 110 -21.21 31.82 -5.03
CA TYR A 110 -21.07 32.09 -3.59
C TYR A 110 -21.75 31.03 -2.71
N ASP A 111 -22.68 30.26 -3.26
CA ASP A 111 -23.31 29.14 -2.55
C ASP A 111 -22.39 27.92 -2.55
N LYS A 112 -21.75 27.68 -1.40
CA LYS A 112 -20.90 26.51 -1.14
C LYS A 112 -21.60 25.41 -0.33
N SER A 113 -22.93 25.39 -0.29
CA SER A 113 -23.71 24.44 0.53
C SER A 113 -23.39 22.96 0.26
N TYR A 114 -22.95 22.61 -0.95
CA TYR A 114 -22.51 21.24 -1.24
C TYR A 114 -21.31 20.76 -0.43
N SER A 115 -20.40 21.64 0.01
CA SER A 115 -19.28 21.24 0.88
C SER A 115 -19.76 20.67 2.22
N LEU A 116 -20.97 21.05 2.67
CA LEU A 116 -21.57 20.49 3.88
C LEU A 116 -22.04 19.05 3.69
N HIS A 117 -22.20 18.59 2.45
CA HIS A 117 -22.62 17.22 2.14
C HIS A 117 -21.39 16.29 2.06
N TYR A 118 -20.93 15.83 3.23
CA TYR A 118 -19.82 14.89 3.35
C TYR A 118 -20.27 13.49 3.80
N LYS A 119 -19.45 12.48 3.51
CA LYS A 119 -19.61 11.13 4.05
C LYS A 119 -18.25 10.48 4.26
N TYR A 120 -18.17 9.62 5.27
CA TYR A 120 -17.07 8.67 5.38
C TYR A 120 -17.37 7.43 4.54
N ILE A 121 -16.50 7.11 3.60
CA ILE A 121 -16.69 6.04 2.62
C ILE A 121 -15.44 5.18 2.47
N ARG A 122 -15.62 3.93 2.02
CA ARG A 122 -14.51 3.02 1.74
C ARG A 122 -13.93 3.29 0.34
N LEU A 123 -12.70 2.83 0.10
CA LEU A 123 -12.00 3.05 -1.17
C LEU A 123 -12.78 2.53 -2.40
N GLN A 124 -13.49 1.40 -2.28
CA GLN A 124 -14.31 0.87 -3.37
C GLN A 124 -15.33 1.88 -3.93
N CYS A 125 -15.80 2.81 -3.09
CA CYS A 125 -16.75 3.86 -3.46
C CYS A 125 -16.09 5.07 -4.15
N ILE A 126 -14.76 5.07 -4.29
CA ILE A 126 -13.96 6.16 -4.85
C ILE A 126 -13.31 5.68 -6.14
N LYS A 127 -13.28 6.57 -7.14
CA LYS A 127 -12.59 6.40 -8.41
C LYS A 127 -11.85 7.69 -8.77
N PRO A 128 -10.70 7.60 -9.48
CA PRO A 128 -9.94 8.77 -9.86
C PRO A 128 -10.77 9.68 -10.76
N PHE A 129 -10.83 10.97 -10.45
CA PHE A 129 -11.67 11.91 -11.22
C PHE A 129 -11.16 12.10 -12.65
N ASN A 130 -9.86 11.94 -12.91
CA ASN A 130 -9.30 11.96 -14.28
C ASN A 130 -10.00 10.96 -15.21
N ALA A 131 -10.46 9.82 -14.67
CA ALA A 131 -11.18 8.78 -15.38
C ALA A 131 -12.71 8.92 -15.31
N TYR A 132 -13.27 10.07 -14.95
CA TYR A 132 -14.71 10.26 -14.77
C TYR A 132 -15.53 9.79 -15.99
N GLU A 133 -15.05 10.08 -17.20
CA GLU A 133 -15.73 9.70 -18.44
C GLU A 133 -15.96 8.18 -18.51
N LEU A 134 -14.99 7.38 -18.03
CA LEU A 134 -15.09 5.92 -18.05
C LEU A 134 -16.21 5.41 -17.14
N PHE A 135 -16.33 5.96 -15.94
CA PHE A 135 -17.30 5.50 -14.93
C PHE A 135 -18.72 6.05 -15.14
N LEU A 136 -18.85 7.13 -15.92
CA LEU A 136 -20.14 7.76 -16.24
C LEU A 136 -20.72 7.32 -17.58
N GLN A 137 -20.09 6.35 -18.26
CA GLN A 137 -20.56 5.88 -19.57
C GLN A 137 -22.01 5.41 -19.54
N GLY A 138 -22.79 5.89 -20.51
CA GLY A 138 -24.19 5.53 -20.67
C GLY A 138 -25.16 6.30 -19.77
N ILE A 139 -24.67 7.16 -18.88
CA ILE A 139 -25.52 8.02 -18.04
C ILE A 139 -25.80 9.34 -18.80
N PRO A 140 -27.08 9.69 -19.04
CA PRO A 140 -27.42 10.96 -19.67
C PRO A 140 -26.94 12.16 -18.85
N PRO A 141 -26.41 13.25 -19.46
CA PRO A 141 -25.91 14.41 -18.74
C PRO A 141 -26.91 15.03 -17.76
N GLU A 142 -28.21 15.02 -18.08
CA GLU A 142 -29.29 15.51 -17.22
C GLU A 142 -29.47 14.70 -15.92
N ASN A 143 -28.95 13.48 -15.87
CA ASN A 143 -28.99 12.61 -14.71
C ASN A 143 -27.69 12.65 -13.89
N LEU A 144 -26.66 13.36 -14.36
CA LEU A 144 -25.41 13.53 -13.63
C LEU A 144 -25.59 14.55 -12.50
N HIS A 145 -24.94 14.29 -11.36
CA HIS A 145 -24.94 15.24 -10.26
C HIS A 145 -24.15 16.51 -10.67
N PRO A 146 -24.65 17.73 -10.38
CA PRO A 146 -24.00 18.99 -10.79
C PRO A 146 -22.53 19.12 -10.36
N SER A 147 -22.16 18.51 -9.23
CA SER A 147 -20.79 18.53 -8.73
C SER A 147 -19.76 17.98 -9.71
N ILE A 148 -20.14 17.08 -10.63
CA ILE A 148 -19.26 16.58 -11.68
C ILE A 148 -18.87 17.72 -12.63
N GLY A 149 -19.84 18.52 -13.08
CA GLY A 149 -19.58 19.70 -13.92
C GLY A 149 -18.76 20.75 -13.19
N TYR A 150 -19.02 20.95 -11.90
CA TYR A 150 -18.24 21.86 -11.06
C TYR A 150 -16.78 21.42 -10.94
N ALA A 151 -16.53 20.13 -10.73
CA ALA A 151 -15.17 19.59 -10.67
C ALA A 151 -14.46 19.68 -12.02
N MET A 152 -15.17 19.51 -13.14
CA MET A 152 -14.61 19.75 -14.47
C MET A 152 -14.18 21.20 -14.66
N THR A 153 -14.88 22.18 -14.06
CA THR A 153 -14.51 23.60 -14.13
C THR A 153 -13.08 23.86 -13.65
N ILE A 154 -12.58 23.11 -12.65
CA ILE A 154 -11.25 23.38 -12.07
C ILE A 154 -10.10 22.61 -12.73
N MET A 155 -10.36 21.82 -13.77
CA MET A 155 -9.37 20.87 -14.30
C MET A 155 -8.16 21.51 -15.00
N SER A 156 -8.28 22.77 -15.46
CA SER A 156 -7.16 23.59 -15.93
C SER A 156 -6.72 24.58 -14.85
N SER A 157 -6.49 24.10 -13.62
CA SER A 157 -5.92 24.89 -12.53
C SER A 157 -4.73 24.19 -11.88
N PHE A 158 -3.81 24.94 -11.27
CA PHE A 158 -2.73 24.37 -10.48
C PHE A 158 -2.33 25.25 -9.28
N SER A 159 -1.73 24.62 -8.28
CA SER A 159 -1.11 25.31 -7.13
C SER A 159 0.11 24.55 -6.61
N LEU A 160 1.13 25.27 -6.14
CA LEU A 160 2.41 24.69 -5.71
C LEU A 160 2.45 24.44 -4.20
N LEU A 161 2.96 23.27 -3.82
CA LEU A 161 3.12 22.81 -2.44
C LEU A 161 4.59 22.86 -2.00
N ASP A 162 4.81 23.32 -0.76
CA ASP A 162 6.12 23.41 -0.11
C ASP A 162 7.21 24.13 -0.95
N LYS A 163 7.07 25.45 -1.07
CA LYS A 163 8.04 26.33 -1.76
C LYS A 163 9.27 26.48 -0.85
N TYR A 164 10.36 25.75 -1.12
CA TYR A 164 11.47 25.59 -0.17
C TYR A 164 12.79 26.25 -0.58
N HIS A 165 12.98 26.59 -1.86
CA HIS A 165 14.23 27.18 -2.35
C HIS A 165 13.98 28.21 -3.44
N PHE A 166 14.69 29.35 -3.40
CA PHE A 166 14.66 30.39 -4.42
C PHE A 166 16.07 30.57 -4.99
N LYS A 167 16.20 30.51 -6.31
CA LYS A 167 17.49 30.64 -7.01
C LYS A 167 17.29 31.38 -8.33
N GLY A 168 18.19 32.30 -8.67
CA GLY A 168 18.08 33.05 -9.91
C GLY A 168 19.30 33.89 -10.22
N ALA A 169 19.41 34.30 -11.48
CA ALA A 169 20.33 35.33 -11.94
C ALA A 169 19.49 36.38 -12.66
N TRP A 170 19.50 37.61 -12.14
CA TRP A 170 18.69 38.71 -12.65
C TRP A 170 18.81 38.83 -14.20
N PRO A 171 17.69 38.98 -14.92
CA PRO A 171 16.33 39.20 -14.44
C PRO A 171 15.50 37.92 -14.25
N ASN A 172 16.10 36.73 -14.20
CA ASN A 172 15.34 35.48 -14.11
C ASN A 172 15.56 34.78 -12.76
N ALA A 173 14.51 34.15 -12.25
CA ALA A 173 14.58 33.36 -11.03
C ALA A 173 13.67 32.13 -11.09
N ALA A 174 13.85 31.23 -10.14
CA ALA A 174 13.04 30.04 -9.98
C ALA A 174 12.78 29.77 -8.49
N ILE A 175 11.56 29.33 -8.19
CA ILE A 175 11.11 28.84 -6.88
C ILE A 175 10.92 27.32 -7.00
N TYR A 176 11.65 26.56 -6.19
CA TYR A 176 11.59 25.11 -6.16
C TYR A 176 10.56 24.65 -5.13
N CYS A 177 9.79 23.65 -5.52
CA CYS A 177 8.64 23.13 -4.78
C CYS A 177 8.78 21.61 -4.64
N ARG A 178 8.23 21.03 -3.57
CA ARG A 178 8.20 19.55 -3.44
C ARG A 178 6.95 18.91 -4.03
N GLY A 179 5.88 19.68 -4.26
CA GLY A 179 4.68 19.18 -4.89
C GLY A 179 3.90 20.22 -5.69
N ILE A 180 2.92 19.74 -6.45
CA ILE A 180 2.01 20.53 -7.28
C ILE A 180 0.65 19.82 -7.36
N PHE A 181 -0.43 20.56 -7.13
CA PHE A 181 -1.76 20.12 -7.53
C PHE A 181 -2.01 20.51 -8.98
N ILE A 182 -2.47 19.57 -9.81
CA ILE A 182 -2.90 19.83 -11.20
C ILE A 182 -4.32 19.31 -11.34
N GLY A 183 -5.28 20.22 -11.47
CA GLY A 183 -6.71 19.88 -11.53
C GLY A 183 -7.14 19.04 -10.33
N ALA A 184 -7.35 17.75 -10.56
CA ALA A 184 -7.85 16.80 -9.57
C ALA A 184 -6.77 16.21 -8.63
N GLU A 185 -5.51 16.10 -9.07
CA GLU A 185 -4.50 15.27 -8.39
C GLU A 185 -3.33 16.09 -7.79
N LEU A 186 -2.76 15.59 -6.70
CA LEU A 186 -1.50 16.05 -6.09
C LEU A 186 -0.32 15.22 -6.61
N LEU A 187 0.68 15.88 -7.16
CA LEU A 187 1.93 15.27 -7.61
C LEU A 187 3.08 15.76 -6.72
N VAL A 188 3.96 14.86 -6.31
CA VAL A 188 5.17 15.17 -5.54
C VAL A 188 6.43 14.66 -6.24
N VAL A 189 7.59 15.20 -5.87
CA VAL A 189 8.89 14.66 -6.32
C VAL A 189 8.98 13.18 -5.94
N GLY A 190 9.37 12.34 -6.91
CA GLY A 190 9.38 10.88 -6.80
C GLY A 190 8.16 10.19 -7.42
N ASP A 191 7.04 10.88 -7.65
CA ASP A 191 5.88 10.28 -8.30
C ASP A 191 6.19 9.91 -9.76
N ALA A 192 5.67 8.75 -10.19
CA ALA A 192 5.57 8.38 -11.59
C ALA A 192 4.28 8.97 -12.20
N VAL A 193 4.41 9.67 -13.33
CA VAL A 193 3.31 10.37 -14.00
C VAL A 193 3.26 10.07 -15.48
N ARG A 194 2.05 9.97 -16.04
CA ARG A 194 1.82 9.65 -17.44
C ARG A 194 1.84 10.92 -18.29
N LEU A 195 2.56 10.89 -19.41
CA LEU A 195 2.71 12.04 -20.29
C LEU A 195 1.76 11.96 -21.49
N LYS A 196 1.17 13.11 -21.84
CA LYS A 196 0.43 13.29 -23.09
C LYS A 196 1.33 12.93 -24.29
N PRO A 197 0.78 12.23 -25.29
CA PRO A 197 1.56 11.84 -26.45
C PRO A 197 1.77 13.02 -27.42
N LYS A 198 2.89 13.03 -28.15
CA LYS A 198 3.33 14.21 -28.94
C LYS A 198 2.66 14.39 -30.32
N ARG A 199 1.94 13.39 -30.84
CA ARG A 199 1.28 13.51 -32.16
C ARG A 199 -0.14 14.08 -31.99
N GLN A 200 -0.72 14.60 -33.06
CA GLN A 200 -2.19 14.71 -33.11
C GLN A 200 -2.74 13.28 -33.24
N PHE A 201 -3.73 12.94 -32.42
CA PHE A 201 -4.38 11.64 -32.43
C PHE A 201 -5.86 11.83 -32.69
N ASP A 202 -6.43 10.99 -33.56
CA ASP A 202 -7.88 10.88 -33.69
C ASP A 202 -8.45 10.30 -32.39
N SER A 203 -9.63 10.77 -31.97
CA SER A 203 -10.26 10.37 -30.70
C SER A 203 -10.40 8.84 -30.54
N TYR A 204 -10.43 8.10 -31.66
CA TYR A 204 -10.58 6.65 -31.72
C TYR A 204 -9.32 5.85 -31.33
N GLU A 205 -8.11 6.41 -31.45
CA GLU A 205 -6.82 5.72 -31.15
C GLU A 205 -6.14 6.24 -29.86
N SER A 206 -6.83 7.09 -29.10
CA SER A 206 -6.23 7.88 -28.01
C SER A 206 -5.71 7.09 -26.81
N HIS A 207 -6.23 5.89 -26.52
CA HIS A 207 -5.88 5.11 -25.33
C HIS A 207 -4.55 4.35 -25.47
N ASP A 208 -4.23 3.85 -26.66
CA ASP A 208 -2.96 3.17 -26.94
C ASP A 208 -1.81 4.16 -27.24
N ALA A 209 -2.13 5.45 -27.31
CA ALA A 209 -1.15 6.49 -27.65
C ALA A 209 -0.24 6.89 -26.48
N VAL A 210 -0.65 6.64 -25.23
CA VAL A 210 0.13 7.02 -24.04
C VAL A 210 1.16 5.93 -23.74
N GLU A 211 2.41 6.21 -24.10
CA GLU A 211 3.51 5.24 -23.97
C GLU A 211 4.61 5.71 -23.00
N ASP A 212 4.58 6.98 -22.58
CA ASP A 212 5.66 7.62 -21.82
C ASP A 212 5.23 7.90 -20.38
N VAL A 213 6.05 7.45 -19.43
CA VAL A 213 5.93 7.72 -17.98
C VAL A 213 7.17 8.46 -17.50
N MET A 214 6.98 9.58 -16.81
CA MET A 214 8.05 10.36 -16.19
C MET A 214 8.08 10.10 -14.68
N VAL A 215 9.27 9.90 -14.12
CA VAL A 215 9.48 10.01 -12.66
C VAL A 215 9.96 11.42 -12.35
N ILE A 216 9.24 12.14 -11.49
CA ILE A 216 9.49 13.55 -11.20
C ILE A 216 10.74 13.69 -10.33
N ASP A 217 11.75 14.40 -10.82
CA ASP A 217 12.95 14.75 -10.06
C ASP A 217 12.85 16.16 -9.45
N GLU A 218 12.13 17.07 -10.10
CA GLU A 218 12.06 18.49 -9.72
C GLU A 218 10.76 19.15 -10.16
N ILE A 219 10.22 20.03 -9.31
CA ILE A 219 9.11 20.93 -9.63
C ILE A 219 9.56 22.35 -9.32
N ARG A 220 9.43 23.26 -10.30
CA ARG A 220 9.77 24.68 -10.09
C ARG A 220 8.83 25.63 -10.81
N LEU A 221 8.71 26.83 -10.24
CA LEU A 221 8.09 28.00 -10.84
C LEU A 221 9.17 28.95 -11.31
N GLU A 222 9.26 29.19 -12.61
CA GLU A 222 10.16 30.15 -13.23
C GLU A 222 9.50 31.54 -13.30
N LEU A 223 10.24 32.54 -12.82
CA LEU A 223 9.96 33.96 -12.93
C LEU A 223 10.87 34.50 -14.04
N VAL A 224 10.27 34.82 -15.17
CA VAL A 224 10.98 35.31 -16.37
C VAL A 224 10.81 36.82 -16.47
N ASN A 225 11.92 37.54 -16.59
CA ASN A 225 11.97 39.00 -16.56
C ASN A 225 11.31 39.59 -15.29
N CYS A 226 11.92 39.33 -14.14
CA CYS A 226 11.53 39.89 -12.86
C CYS A 226 11.41 41.41 -12.93
N VAL A 227 10.36 41.94 -12.32
CA VAL A 227 10.06 43.37 -12.31
C VAL A 227 10.84 44.02 -11.17
N SER A 228 11.62 45.06 -11.46
CA SER A 228 12.42 45.76 -10.45
C SER A 228 11.62 46.81 -9.67
N ASN A 229 10.41 47.13 -10.12
CA ASN A 229 9.53 48.08 -9.44
C ASN A 229 8.85 47.42 -8.23
N LEU A 230 9.24 47.86 -7.03
CA LEU A 230 8.70 47.35 -5.76
C LEU A 230 7.20 47.66 -5.55
N THR A 231 6.63 48.58 -6.32
CA THR A 231 5.20 48.91 -6.27
C THR A 231 4.39 48.21 -7.36
N SER A 232 5.00 47.29 -8.10
CA SER A 232 4.29 46.52 -9.12
C SER A 232 3.51 45.39 -8.47
N ASP A 233 2.31 45.13 -8.96
CA ASP A 233 1.49 43.96 -8.56
C ASP A 233 2.04 42.63 -9.11
N GLN A 234 3.17 42.68 -9.84
CA GLN A 234 3.85 41.56 -10.46
C GLN A 234 5.26 41.41 -9.93
N LEU A 235 5.67 40.17 -9.68
CA LEU A 235 7.07 39.82 -9.43
C LEU A 235 7.86 39.63 -10.74
N ALA A 236 7.20 39.25 -11.83
CA ALA A 236 7.82 39.01 -13.14
C ALA A 236 6.83 39.25 -14.29
N GLU A 237 7.36 39.50 -15.49
CA GLU A 237 6.52 39.63 -16.70
C GLU A 237 5.82 38.31 -17.07
N ARG A 238 6.49 37.17 -16.80
CA ARG A 238 5.94 35.85 -17.12
C ARG A 238 6.29 34.82 -16.07
N TYR A 239 5.32 33.97 -15.75
CA TYR A 239 5.45 32.85 -14.84
C TYR A 239 5.25 31.53 -15.60
N GLN A 240 6.10 30.54 -15.35
CA GLN A 240 6.02 29.23 -15.99
C GLN A 240 6.30 28.13 -14.98
N VAL A 241 5.50 27.06 -14.98
CA VAL A 241 5.82 25.86 -14.21
C VAL A 241 6.64 24.92 -15.07
N ARG A 242 7.70 24.37 -14.49
CA ARG A 242 8.52 23.33 -15.09
C ARG A 242 8.58 22.13 -14.15
N ILE A 243 8.28 20.98 -14.72
CA ILE A 243 8.39 19.69 -14.05
C ILE A 243 9.47 18.93 -14.80
N ALA A 244 10.55 18.63 -14.10
CA ALA A 244 11.69 17.94 -14.66
C ALA A 244 11.75 16.51 -14.12
N GLY A 245 12.09 15.57 -14.98
CA GLY A 245 12.17 14.16 -14.60
C GLY A 245 12.75 13.30 -15.69
N LYS A 246 13.05 12.05 -15.34
CA LYS A 246 13.49 11.03 -16.31
C LYS A 246 12.27 10.32 -16.88
N VAL A 247 12.32 10.03 -18.18
CA VAL A 247 11.19 9.43 -18.89
C VAL A 247 11.52 8.02 -19.35
N TYR A 248 10.52 7.17 -19.20
CA TYR A 248 10.56 5.75 -19.47
C TYR A 248 9.38 5.40 -20.37
N THR A 249 9.54 4.38 -21.21
CA THR A 249 8.52 3.97 -22.17
C THR A 249 8.44 2.47 -22.31
N ASN A 250 7.25 1.96 -22.61
CA ASN A 250 7.01 0.55 -22.97
C ASN A 250 7.14 0.30 -24.48
N ALA A 251 7.36 1.36 -25.28
CA ALA A 251 7.50 1.27 -26.73
C ALA A 251 8.97 1.31 -27.15
N PRO A 252 9.58 0.19 -27.57
CA PRO A 252 11.00 0.16 -27.96
C PRO A 252 11.41 1.22 -29.01
N PRO A 253 10.60 1.53 -30.05
CA PRO A 253 10.97 2.58 -31.02
C PRO A 253 11.16 3.97 -30.40
N ARG A 254 10.42 4.30 -29.33
CA ARG A 254 10.51 5.59 -28.62
C ARG A 254 11.83 5.78 -27.90
N SER A 255 12.46 4.71 -27.44
CA SER A 255 13.75 4.78 -26.72
C SER A 255 14.92 5.24 -27.60
N SER A 256 14.81 5.10 -28.93
CA SER A 256 15.84 5.56 -29.89
C SER A 256 15.80 7.07 -30.16
N THR A 257 14.81 7.78 -29.62
CA THR A 257 14.65 9.24 -29.82
C THR A 257 15.82 9.99 -29.20
N GLY A 258 16.68 10.59 -30.03
CA GLY A 258 17.90 11.30 -29.61
C GLY A 258 19.21 10.52 -29.74
N THR A 259 19.20 9.36 -30.40
CA THR A 259 20.42 8.60 -30.73
C THR A 259 20.69 8.65 -32.24
N ASP A 260 21.96 8.83 -32.64
CA ASP A 260 22.39 8.65 -34.04
C ASP A 260 22.26 7.16 -34.40
N GLY A 261 21.07 6.80 -34.89
CA GLY A 261 20.55 5.44 -34.91
C GLY A 261 21.50 4.39 -35.46
N THR A 262 21.92 3.46 -34.59
CA THR A 262 22.54 2.17 -35.00
C THR A 262 22.41 1.04 -33.96
N SER A 263 22.00 1.31 -32.72
CA SER A 263 21.93 0.29 -31.65
C SER A 263 20.48 -0.05 -31.31
N GLN A 264 20.12 -1.33 -31.28
CA GLN A 264 18.83 -1.75 -30.73
C GLN A 264 18.77 -1.36 -29.24
N PRO A 265 17.69 -0.70 -28.78
CA PRO A 265 17.57 -0.28 -27.41
C PRO A 265 17.41 -1.49 -26.49
N LEU A 266 18.24 -1.55 -25.44
CA LEU A 266 18.17 -2.60 -24.44
C LEU A 266 17.10 -2.24 -23.39
N PRO A 267 16.23 -3.20 -23.02
CA PRO A 267 15.28 -2.99 -21.94
C PRO A 267 16.01 -2.84 -20.61
N MET A 268 15.43 -2.08 -19.69
CA MET A 268 15.88 -1.97 -18.32
C MET A 268 15.78 -3.31 -17.61
N ARG A 269 16.74 -3.59 -16.71
CA ARG A 269 16.70 -4.77 -15.86
C ARG A 269 15.56 -4.62 -14.84
N PRO A 270 14.94 -5.73 -14.37
CA PRO A 270 13.88 -5.66 -13.37
C PRO A 270 14.27 -4.88 -12.12
N GLU A 271 15.51 -5.04 -11.63
CA GLU A 271 16.07 -4.27 -10.51
C GLU A 271 16.04 -2.76 -10.76
N GLU A 272 16.36 -2.33 -11.98
CA GLU A 272 16.37 -0.92 -12.36
C GLU A 272 14.96 -0.34 -12.46
N VAL A 273 13.97 -1.16 -12.86
CA VAL A 273 12.56 -0.76 -12.88
C VAL A 273 12.06 -0.54 -11.45
N ILE A 274 12.39 -1.46 -10.54
CA ILE A 274 12.01 -1.35 -9.12
C ILE A 274 12.63 -0.10 -8.50
N ASP A 275 13.93 0.13 -8.71
CA ASP A 275 14.63 1.29 -8.15
C ASP A 275 14.12 2.61 -8.73
N VAL A 276 13.72 2.64 -10.00
CA VAL A 276 13.24 3.87 -10.65
C VAL A 276 11.84 4.24 -10.19
N PHE A 277 10.92 3.27 -10.17
CA PHE A 277 9.52 3.54 -9.85
C PHE A 277 9.20 3.37 -8.37
N GLN A 278 10.17 2.92 -7.57
CA GLN A 278 9.98 2.54 -6.16
C GLN A 278 8.80 1.58 -5.97
N SER A 279 8.54 0.74 -6.98
CA SER A 279 7.45 -0.24 -6.99
C SER A 279 7.90 -1.55 -7.63
N ILE A 280 7.52 -2.66 -7.00
CA ILE A 280 7.78 -4.02 -7.48
C ILE A 280 6.87 -4.46 -8.63
N GLY A 281 5.69 -3.85 -8.76
CA GLY A 281 4.68 -4.28 -9.73
C GLY A 281 4.79 -3.62 -11.10
N MET A 282 5.55 -2.52 -11.23
CA MET A 282 5.69 -1.77 -12.50
C MET A 282 6.24 -2.60 -13.66
N GLY A 283 6.92 -3.73 -13.41
CA GLY A 283 7.29 -4.69 -14.45
C GLY A 283 6.09 -5.34 -15.18
N GLY A 284 4.90 -5.32 -14.59
CA GLY A 284 3.66 -5.86 -15.18
C GLY A 284 3.16 -5.08 -16.41
N TYR A 285 3.66 -3.86 -16.66
CA TYR A 285 3.45 -3.16 -17.93
C TYR A 285 4.33 -3.68 -19.08
N GLY A 286 5.23 -4.63 -18.81
CA GLY A 286 6.20 -5.16 -19.76
C GLY A 286 7.58 -4.49 -19.65
N SER A 287 8.36 -4.58 -20.72
CA SER A 287 9.72 -4.05 -20.73
C SER A 287 9.75 -2.52 -20.77
N TRP A 288 10.49 -1.92 -19.84
CA TRP A 288 10.72 -0.49 -19.79
C TRP A 288 12.02 -0.11 -20.49
N TYR A 289 12.02 1.03 -21.18
CA TYR A 289 13.18 1.60 -21.84
C TYR A 289 13.36 3.05 -21.43
N ARG A 290 14.61 3.48 -21.27
CA ARG A 290 14.93 4.89 -21.04
C ARG A 290 14.73 5.67 -22.33
N VAL A 291 14.06 6.81 -22.24
CA VAL A 291 13.98 7.77 -23.34
C VAL A 291 15.13 8.77 -23.20
N TRP A 292 15.65 9.30 -24.32
CA TRP A 292 16.74 10.29 -24.34
C TRP A 292 18.00 9.87 -23.56
N ASN A 293 18.37 8.59 -23.63
CA ASN A 293 19.50 8.01 -22.87
C ASN A 293 19.42 8.21 -21.35
N GLY A 294 18.21 8.42 -20.80
CA GLY A 294 18.00 8.70 -19.38
C GLY A 294 18.35 10.13 -18.96
N ALA A 295 18.46 11.06 -19.92
CA ALA A 295 18.55 12.48 -19.63
C ALA A 295 17.26 12.98 -18.96
N THR A 296 17.40 13.92 -18.03
CA THR A 296 16.27 14.64 -17.47
C THR A 296 15.64 15.52 -18.54
N VAL A 297 14.31 15.45 -18.64
CA VAL A 297 13.49 16.23 -19.55
C VAL A 297 12.55 17.12 -18.76
N GLU A 298 12.29 18.29 -19.29
CA GLU A 298 11.37 19.26 -18.70
C GLU A 298 10.08 19.32 -19.51
N VAL A 299 8.96 19.32 -18.80
CA VAL A 299 7.62 19.45 -19.36
C VAL A 299 6.83 20.52 -18.62
N SER A 300 5.81 21.05 -19.28
CA SER A 300 4.80 21.89 -18.63
C SER A 300 3.79 21.02 -17.88
N GLN A 301 3.05 21.64 -16.97
CA GLN A 301 1.93 21.02 -16.26
C GLN A 301 0.86 20.45 -17.21
N ASP A 302 0.69 21.06 -18.39
CA ASP A 302 -0.30 20.60 -19.36
C ASP A 302 0.06 19.25 -19.99
N MET A 303 1.34 18.88 -20.03
CA MET A 303 1.78 17.58 -20.55
C MET A 303 1.46 16.41 -19.64
N ILE A 304 1.18 16.64 -18.35
CA ILE A 304 0.89 15.56 -17.41
C ILE A 304 -0.59 15.20 -17.47
N ILE A 305 -0.89 13.90 -17.59
CA ILE A 305 -2.25 13.36 -17.56
C ILE A 305 -2.69 13.14 -16.10
N GLY A 306 -1.87 12.42 -15.34
CA GLY A 306 -2.08 12.07 -13.93
C GLY A 306 -1.01 11.07 -13.46
N ARG A 307 -1.12 10.62 -12.22
CA ARG A 307 -0.23 9.57 -11.66
C ARG A 307 -0.30 8.28 -12.48
N CYS A 308 0.81 7.57 -12.55
CA CYS A 308 0.89 6.21 -13.07
C CYS A 308 0.63 5.23 -11.91
N TYR A 309 -0.41 4.42 -12.05
CA TYR A 309 -0.71 3.38 -11.07
C TYR A 309 0.07 2.11 -11.38
N ASP A 310 0.20 1.25 -10.36
CA ASP A 310 0.72 -0.08 -10.54
C ASP A 310 -0.23 -0.90 -11.45
N PRO A 311 0.27 -1.81 -12.32
CA PRO A 311 -0.58 -2.51 -13.29
C PRO A 311 -1.70 -3.32 -12.63
N ASP A 312 -1.50 -3.85 -11.43
CA ASP A 312 -2.57 -4.56 -10.71
C ASP A 312 -3.70 -3.61 -10.31
N ALA A 313 -3.36 -2.40 -9.87
CA ALA A 313 -4.36 -1.36 -9.56
C ALA A 313 -5.09 -0.91 -10.83
N MET A 314 -4.39 -0.80 -11.98
CA MET A 314 -5.02 -0.51 -13.27
C MET A 314 -5.99 -1.61 -13.69
N ASN A 315 -5.62 -2.88 -13.55
CA ASN A 315 -6.50 -4.00 -13.86
C ASN A 315 -7.74 -4.02 -12.96
N LEU A 316 -7.59 -3.76 -11.66
CA LEU A 316 -8.72 -3.72 -10.74
C LEU A 316 -9.66 -2.54 -10.98
N LEU A 317 -9.10 -1.36 -11.33
CA LEU A 317 -9.90 -0.15 -11.56
C LEU A 317 -10.56 -0.12 -12.94
N PHE A 318 -9.86 -0.61 -13.97
CA PHE A 318 -10.21 -0.39 -15.36
C PHE A 318 -10.32 -1.66 -16.20
N GLY A 319 -9.92 -2.82 -15.67
CA GLY A 319 -9.85 -4.07 -16.43
C GLY A 319 -8.77 -4.08 -17.53
N SER A 320 -7.82 -3.14 -17.48
CA SER A 320 -6.78 -2.98 -18.50
C SER A 320 -5.55 -2.26 -17.94
N CYS A 321 -4.36 -2.67 -18.38
CA CYS A 321 -3.09 -1.97 -18.14
C CYS A 321 -2.80 -0.86 -19.18
N SER A 322 -3.76 -0.43 -19.99
CA SER A 322 -3.53 0.67 -20.94
C SER A 322 -3.32 1.98 -20.19
N LEU A 323 -2.19 2.65 -20.43
CA LEU A 323 -1.81 3.89 -19.74
C LEU A 323 -2.66 5.10 -20.16
N GLY A 324 -3.37 5.04 -21.31
CA GLY A 324 -4.11 6.16 -21.87
C GLY A 324 -5.62 6.13 -21.67
N LEU A 325 -6.14 5.24 -20.81
CA LEU A 325 -7.59 5.04 -20.61
C LEU A 325 -8.36 6.33 -20.25
N ASP A 326 -7.73 7.23 -19.50
CA ASP A 326 -8.32 8.49 -19.02
C ASP A 326 -7.89 9.72 -19.84
N LEU A 327 -7.07 9.56 -20.88
CA LEU A 327 -6.55 10.68 -21.69
C LEU A 327 -7.68 11.55 -22.26
N SER A 328 -8.69 10.91 -22.87
CA SER A 328 -9.87 11.60 -23.44
C SER A 328 -10.59 12.42 -22.37
N GLY A 329 -10.84 11.82 -21.21
CA GLY A 329 -11.51 12.47 -20.09
C GLY A 329 -10.76 13.72 -19.63
N VAL A 330 -9.45 13.60 -19.41
CA VAL A 330 -8.59 14.71 -18.98
C VAL A 330 -8.57 15.84 -20.01
N ILE A 331 -8.41 15.54 -21.30
CA ILE A 331 -8.41 16.57 -22.37
C ILE A 331 -9.75 17.31 -22.37
N LYS A 332 -10.87 16.58 -22.42
CA LYS A 332 -12.22 17.17 -22.45
C LYS A 332 -12.50 18.03 -21.22
N ALA A 333 -12.11 17.56 -20.04
CA ALA A 333 -12.35 18.31 -18.81
C ALA A 333 -11.48 19.58 -18.75
N ARG A 334 -10.23 19.53 -19.22
CA ARG A 334 -9.39 20.74 -19.34
C ARG A 334 -9.90 21.73 -20.38
N GLU A 335 -10.39 21.25 -21.52
CA GLU A 335 -11.05 22.09 -22.53
C GLU A 335 -12.32 22.74 -22.00
N TYR A 336 -13.12 21.99 -21.23
CA TYR A 336 -14.30 22.51 -20.55
C TYR A 336 -13.91 23.59 -19.54
N SER A 337 -12.93 23.32 -18.67
CA SER A 337 -12.38 24.27 -17.71
C SER A 337 -11.95 25.58 -18.38
N ARG A 338 -11.17 25.51 -19.47
CA ARG A 338 -10.73 26.70 -20.23
C ARG A 338 -11.87 27.55 -20.80
N LYS A 339 -13.06 26.97 -21.00
CA LYS A 339 -14.23 27.68 -21.54
C LYS A 339 -15.13 28.25 -20.44
N VAL A 340 -15.14 27.62 -19.26
CA VAL A 340 -16.18 27.83 -18.25
C VAL A 340 -15.61 28.43 -16.96
N ASP A 341 -14.33 28.25 -16.65
CA ASP A 341 -13.73 28.79 -15.43
C ASP A 341 -13.41 30.28 -15.59
N GLU A 342 -14.30 31.14 -15.07
CA GLU A 342 -14.15 32.60 -15.10
C GLU A 342 -12.90 33.13 -14.39
N ARG A 343 -12.23 32.28 -13.58
CA ARG A 343 -10.99 32.65 -12.89
C ARG A 343 -9.77 32.56 -13.80
N ILE A 344 -9.86 31.87 -14.94
CA ILE A 344 -8.77 31.82 -15.93
C ILE A 344 -8.72 33.17 -16.66
N PRO A 345 -7.61 33.93 -16.59
CA PRO A 345 -7.52 35.22 -17.25
C PRO A 345 -7.63 35.11 -18.78
N GLU A 346 -8.12 36.17 -19.42
CA GLU A 346 -8.25 36.23 -20.89
C GLU A 346 -6.90 35.95 -21.58
N GLY A 347 -6.91 35.06 -22.58
CA GLY A 347 -5.71 34.65 -23.32
C GLY A 347 -4.82 33.63 -22.61
N LYS A 348 -5.20 33.16 -21.41
CA LYS A 348 -4.46 32.13 -20.66
C LYS A 348 -5.17 30.77 -20.73
N GLY A 349 -4.38 29.70 -20.60
CA GLY A 349 -4.90 28.32 -20.63
C GLY A 349 -5.13 27.69 -19.25
N TRP A 350 -4.66 28.33 -18.18
CA TRP A 350 -4.59 27.78 -16.84
C TRP A 350 -4.87 28.84 -15.77
N PHE A 351 -5.58 28.47 -14.72
CA PHE A 351 -5.70 29.24 -13.48
C PHE A 351 -4.59 28.86 -12.51
N TRP A 352 -3.75 29.82 -12.13
CA TRP A 352 -2.73 29.62 -11.11
C TRP A 352 -3.24 30.14 -9.76
N GLY A 353 -3.41 29.23 -8.80
CA GLY A 353 -3.68 29.56 -7.41
C GLY A 353 -2.43 29.48 -6.53
N ASP A 354 -2.32 30.37 -5.55
CA ASP A 354 -1.23 30.39 -4.57
C ASP A 354 -1.24 29.15 -3.65
N PHE A 355 -2.45 28.65 -3.36
CA PHE A 355 -2.72 27.50 -2.50
C PHE A 355 -3.92 26.67 -2.99
N ARG A 356 -4.00 25.41 -2.54
CA ARG A 356 -4.98 24.44 -3.05
C ARG A 356 -6.43 24.90 -2.88
N THR A 357 -6.79 25.44 -1.71
CA THR A 357 -8.19 25.87 -1.45
C THR A 357 -8.65 26.99 -2.39
N GLN A 358 -7.73 27.80 -2.91
CA GLN A 358 -8.03 28.80 -3.95
C GLN A 358 -8.35 28.14 -5.29
N THR A 359 -7.56 27.14 -5.72
CA THR A 359 -7.85 26.40 -6.96
C THR A 359 -9.18 25.65 -6.90
N LEU A 360 -9.56 25.17 -5.71
CA LEU A 360 -10.84 24.54 -5.46
C LEU A 360 -12.01 25.54 -5.31
N ALA A 361 -11.71 26.82 -5.04
CA ALA A 361 -12.68 27.87 -4.69
C ALA A 361 -13.69 27.42 -3.62
N ILE A 362 -13.17 26.98 -2.48
CA ILE A 362 -13.95 26.54 -1.33
C ILE A 362 -13.74 27.46 -0.12
N ASP A 363 -14.82 27.65 0.62
CA ASP A 363 -14.82 28.49 1.83
C ASP A 363 -14.53 27.65 3.07
N THR A 364 -14.92 26.38 3.05
CA THR A 364 -14.72 25.42 4.14
C THR A 364 -14.11 24.11 3.65
N LEU A 365 -13.36 23.44 4.53
CA LEU A 365 -12.92 22.06 4.39
C LEU A 365 -12.88 21.42 5.77
N ASN A 366 -13.41 20.20 5.91
CA ASN A 366 -13.57 19.53 7.20
C ASN A 366 -14.44 20.33 8.19
N GLY A 367 -15.40 21.11 7.67
CA GLY A 367 -16.29 21.97 8.46
C GLY A 367 -15.62 23.18 9.10
N GLN A 368 -14.40 23.53 8.66
CA GLN A 368 -13.65 24.69 9.13
C GLN A 368 -13.46 25.69 7.99
N ASP A 369 -13.51 26.99 8.29
CA ASP A 369 -13.23 28.04 7.31
C ASP A 369 -11.76 28.00 6.87
N VAL A 370 -11.53 28.03 5.56
CA VAL A 370 -10.21 27.90 4.94
C VAL A 370 -9.87 29.08 4.02
N GLY A 371 -8.58 29.24 3.73
CA GLY A 371 -8.09 30.28 2.83
C GLY A 371 -8.42 31.68 3.36
N TYR A 372 -9.07 32.49 2.52
CA TYR A 372 -9.39 33.89 2.82
C TYR A 372 -10.48 34.05 3.89
N TYR A 373 -11.31 33.02 4.10
CA TYR A 373 -12.44 33.07 5.02
C TYR A 373 -12.05 32.69 6.46
N SER A 374 -10.82 32.21 6.67
CA SER A 374 -10.35 31.82 8.00
C SER A 374 -9.89 33.03 8.82
N GLU A 375 -10.62 33.37 9.89
CA GLU A 375 -10.23 34.43 10.83
C GLU A 375 -8.87 34.16 11.52
N ALA A 376 -8.46 32.89 11.55
CA ALA A 376 -7.15 32.47 12.07
C ALA A 376 -5.97 32.89 11.16
N ARG A 377 -6.23 33.38 9.94
CA ARG A 377 -5.24 33.76 8.92
C ARG A 377 -5.10 35.28 8.71
N GLU A 378 -5.43 36.09 9.72
CA GLU A 378 -5.23 37.55 9.67
C GLU A 378 -3.73 37.92 9.60
N ILE A 379 -3.32 38.62 8.52
CA ILE A 379 -1.92 38.93 8.20
C ILE A 379 -1.23 39.76 9.30
N THR A 380 -1.94 40.77 9.80
CA THR A 380 -1.49 41.67 10.88
C THR A 380 -1.23 40.89 12.17
N MET A 381 -2.14 39.99 12.55
CA MET A 381 -1.99 39.08 13.68
C MET A 381 -0.80 38.13 13.51
N TRP A 382 -0.56 37.63 12.30
CA TRP A 382 0.56 36.73 12.01
C TRP A 382 1.91 37.43 12.03
N GLY A 383 1.99 38.63 11.44
CA GLY A 383 3.18 39.46 11.48
C GLY A 383 3.57 39.80 12.92
N ALA A 384 2.59 40.08 13.75
CA ALA A 384 2.77 40.29 15.19
C ALA A 384 3.26 39.01 15.91
N ASN A 385 2.62 37.86 15.68
CA ASN A 385 3.04 36.58 16.27
C ASN A 385 4.47 36.17 15.87
N LEU A 386 4.87 36.38 14.61
CA LEU A 386 6.24 36.13 14.15
C LEU A 386 7.27 37.00 14.87
N ARG A 387 6.99 38.31 14.99
CA ARG A 387 7.87 39.23 15.73
C ARG A 387 7.96 38.87 17.22
N ILE A 388 6.89 38.33 17.81
CA ILE A 388 6.90 37.83 19.19
C ILE A 388 7.83 36.62 19.29
N LEU A 389 7.71 35.67 18.36
CA LEU A 389 8.55 34.47 18.30
C LEU A 389 10.03 34.80 18.06
N ASP A 390 10.32 35.79 17.24
CA ASP A 390 11.68 36.23 16.92
C ASP A 390 12.28 37.16 17.99
N GLY A 391 11.51 37.49 19.04
CA GLY A 391 11.94 38.34 20.14
C GLY A 391 12.10 39.82 19.77
N THR A 392 11.52 40.25 18.65
CA THR A 392 11.59 41.62 18.12
C THR A 392 10.26 42.38 18.25
N ALA A 393 9.25 41.80 18.89
CA ALA A 393 7.93 42.40 19.03
C ALA A 393 7.91 43.64 19.91
N ASP A 394 7.08 44.61 19.50
CA ASP A 394 6.76 45.79 20.29
C ASP A 394 5.38 45.67 21.00
N SER A 395 4.99 46.73 21.71
CA SER A 395 3.74 46.79 22.45
C SER A 395 2.48 46.78 21.55
N ALA A 396 2.60 47.15 20.27
CA ALA A 396 1.50 47.09 19.31
C ALA A 396 1.36 45.66 18.76
N ASP A 397 2.48 44.99 18.49
CA ASP A 397 2.50 43.58 18.10
C ASP A 397 1.83 42.68 19.17
N LEU A 398 2.10 42.92 20.46
CA LEU A 398 1.46 42.17 21.54
C LEU A 398 -0.08 42.31 21.59
N ARG A 399 -0.63 43.43 21.10
CA ARG A 399 -2.09 43.64 21.00
C ARG A 399 -2.67 42.99 19.75
N LEU A 400 -1.96 43.11 18.63
CA LEU A 400 -2.36 42.57 17.33
C LEU A 400 -2.28 41.04 17.28
N ALA A 401 -1.40 40.41 18.07
CA ALA A 401 -1.24 38.96 18.10
C ALA A 401 -2.45 38.18 18.64
N ARG A 402 -3.48 38.86 19.18
CA ARG A 402 -4.74 38.29 19.73
C ARG A 402 -4.53 37.01 20.56
N LEU A 403 -3.47 36.97 21.37
CA LEU A 403 -3.13 35.83 22.22
C LEU A 403 -4.29 35.57 23.20
N PRO A 404 -4.76 34.32 23.38
CA PRO A 404 -5.83 34.02 24.33
C PRO A 404 -5.46 34.52 25.73
N GLY A 405 -6.15 35.56 26.18
CA GLY A 405 -5.98 36.10 27.51
C GLY A 405 -6.56 35.15 28.54
N ASN A 406 -5.74 34.71 29.50
CA ASN A 406 -6.23 34.11 30.73
C ASN A 406 -7.21 35.06 31.41
N VAL A 407 -8.51 34.81 31.26
CA VAL A 407 -9.54 35.43 32.08
C VAL A 407 -9.38 34.85 33.49
N GLY A 408 -8.59 35.52 34.33
CA GLY A 408 -8.59 35.34 35.77
C GLY A 408 -7.32 34.72 36.37
N ARG A 409 -6.58 35.60 37.08
CA ARG A 409 -5.54 35.36 38.11
C ARG A 409 -4.08 35.33 37.62
N PRO A 410 -3.17 36.06 38.27
CA PRO A 410 -1.78 36.17 37.81
C PRO A 410 -1.00 34.93 38.23
N SER A 411 -0.40 34.23 37.26
CA SER A 411 0.67 33.26 37.52
C SER A 411 1.82 33.43 36.52
N LYS A 412 3.02 33.12 36.98
CA LYS A 412 4.32 33.45 36.38
C LYS A 412 4.50 32.87 34.97
N ALA A 413 5.23 33.61 34.14
CA ALA A 413 5.63 33.26 32.79
C ALA A 413 6.15 31.82 32.66
N ARG A 414 5.45 31.03 31.86
CA ARG A 414 5.93 29.80 31.21
C ARG A 414 5.85 30.03 29.70
N SER A 415 6.78 29.45 28.95
CA SER A 415 6.90 29.56 27.50
C SER A 415 5.72 28.92 26.77
N ASN A 416 4.94 29.73 26.05
CA ASN A 416 3.69 29.41 25.37
C ASN A 416 3.88 28.70 24.00
N PHE A 417 4.67 27.63 23.92
CA PHE A 417 4.75 26.86 22.67
C PHE A 417 3.55 25.89 22.49
N SER A 418 3.01 25.36 23.59
CA SER A 418 1.92 24.38 23.55
C SER A 418 0.53 24.96 23.31
N GLU A 419 0.32 26.27 23.53
CA GLU A 419 -0.98 26.92 23.35
C GLU A 419 -1.14 27.55 21.95
N ILE A 420 -0.07 28.08 21.35
CA ILE A 420 -0.08 28.51 19.94
C ILE A 420 -0.21 27.29 19.01
N GLY A 421 0.41 26.17 19.39
CA GLY A 421 0.21 24.88 18.73
C GLY A 421 -1.23 24.34 18.82
N LYS A 422 -2.05 24.79 19.79
CA LYS A 422 -3.47 24.41 19.87
C LYS A 422 -4.37 25.23 18.95
N LEU A 423 -4.03 26.49 18.69
CA LEU A 423 -4.69 27.31 17.66
C LEU A 423 -4.26 26.90 16.24
N SER A 424 -3.00 26.49 16.04
CA SER A 424 -2.57 25.85 14.78
C SER A 424 -3.08 24.41 14.62
N LYS A 425 -3.33 23.65 15.71
CA LYS A 425 -3.99 22.32 15.63
C LYS A 425 -5.45 22.39 15.18
N LEU A 426 -6.10 23.55 15.30
CA LEU A 426 -7.43 23.80 14.73
C LEU A 426 -7.38 24.03 13.21
N VAL A 427 -6.19 24.30 12.64
CA VAL A 427 -5.95 24.52 11.20
C VAL A 427 -5.35 23.29 10.52
N SER A 428 -4.74 22.35 11.27
CA SER A 428 -4.15 21.12 10.71
C SER A 428 -5.15 20.01 10.36
N THR A 429 -6.45 20.32 10.28
CA THR A 429 -7.49 19.34 9.90
C THR A 429 -7.33 18.84 8.47
N GLY A 430 -6.56 19.50 7.61
CA GLY A 430 -6.27 19.06 6.23
C GLY A 430 -5.03 18.18 6.04
N LEU A 431 -4.21 17.94 7.07
CA LEU A 431 -2.93 17.21 6.97
C LEU A 431 -2.76 16.08 8.02
N GLY A 432 -3.85 15.60 8.63
CA GLY A 432 -3.85 14.29 9.29
C GLY A 432 -3.14 14.18 10.65
N ALA A 433 -2.94 15.27 11.40
CA ALA A 433 -2.44 15.17 12.79
C ALA A 433 -3.60 15.09 13.80
N ALA A 434 -3.75 13.94 14.45
CA ALA A 434 -4.91 13.52 15.24
C ALA A 434 -5.26 14.33 16.51
N ASP A 435 -6.56 14.26 16.81
CA ASP A 435 -7.21 13.89 18.08
C ASP A 435 -8.08 14.98 18.74
N VAL A 436 -9.41 14.95 18.53
CA VAL A 436 -10.39 15.15 19.62
C VAL A 436 -11.79 14.60 19.28
N SER A 437 -12.26 13.75 20.18
CA SER A 437 -13.63 13.31 20.41
C SER A 437 -14.63 14.43 20.78
N ASN A 438 -15.91 14.13 20.51
CA ASN A 438 -17.16 14.55 21.18
C ASN A 438 -18.06 15.66 20.56
N PRO A 439 -19.39 15.58 20.80
CA PRO A 439 -20.43 15.89 19.81
C PRO A 439 -21.32 17.09 20.19
N VAL A 440 -22.34 17.32 19.35
CA VAL A 440 -23.68 17.91 19.63
C VAL A 440 -23.94 19.36 19.16
N SER A 441 -24.87 19.42 18.20
CA SER A 441 -26.08 20.26 18.05
C SER A 441 -26.28 21.55 18.88
N SER A 442 -26.67 22.60 18.14
CA SER A 442 -27.70 23.65 18.40
C SER A 442 -27.73 24.44 19.72
N GLU A 443 -27.58 25.77 19.64
CA GLU A 443 -28.59 26.77 20.08
C GLU A 443 -28.18 28.21 19.69
N GLU A 444 -29.18 29.05 19.41
CA GLU A 444 -29.09 30.44 18.95
C GLU A 444 -28.85 31.48 20.07
N GLY A 445 -28.11 32.55 19.73
CA GLY A 445 -28.35 33.95 20.15
C GLY A 445 -27.37 34.55 21.19
N PRO A 446 -27.35 35.88 21.42
CA PRO A 446 -27.80 37.01 20.59
C PRO A 446 -26.66 38.01 20.21
N ILE A 447 -26.95 38.83 19.20
CA ILE A 447 -26.15 39.93 18.66
C ILE A 447 -25.99 41.08 19.67
N LEU A 448 -24.78 41.65 19.79
CA LEU A 448 -24.53 43.02 20.29
C LEU A 448 -23.36 43.70 19.53
N PRO A 449 -23.31 45.05 19.48
CA PRO A 449 -22.81 45.80 18.32
C PRO A 449 -21.40 46.41 18.48
N ASN A 450 -20.79 46.67 17.31
CA ASN A 450 -19.71 47.59 16.92
C ASN A 450 -18.84 48.27 17.98
N GLU A 451 -17.52 48.23 17.76
CA GLU A 451 -16.67 49.43 17.85
C GLU A 451 -15.79 49.53 16.60
N ASP A 452 -15.90 50.67 15.91
CA ASP A 452 -15.03 51.13 14.85
C ASP A 452 -13.61 51.32 15.39
N ASP A 453 -12.60 50.77 14.71
CA ASP A 453 -11.24 51.31 14.80
C ASP A 453 -10.66 51.50 13.39
N THR A 454 -10.61 52.77 13.01
CA THR A 454 -10.05 53.29 11.77
C THR A 454 -8.59 53.66 12.01
N SER A 455 -7.66 52.87 11.46
CA SER A 455 -6.33 53.37 11.10
C SER A 455 -5.69 52.47 10.03
N GLY A 456 -5.98 52.81 8.77
CA GLY A 456 -5.39 52.17 7.61
C GLY A 456 -3.94 52.60 7.40
N SER A 457 -3.05 51.62 7.38
CA SER A 457 -1.87 51.62 6.52
C SER A 457 -1.95 50.37 5.67
N ASP A 458 -2.64 50.50 4.53
CA ASP A 458 -2.84 49.48 3.52
C ASP A 458 -1.50 49.15 2.85
N GLU A 459 -0.73 48.24 3.43
CA GLU A 459 0.20 47.42 2.65
C GLU A 459 -0.48 46.07 2.41
N VAL A 460 -1.25 46.03 1.33
CA VAL A 460 -2.04 44.90 0.86
C VAL A 460 -1.08 43.87 0.24
N PHE A 461 -0.52 42.97 1.05
CA PHE A 461 0.29 41.84 0.57
C PHE A 461 -0.55 40.65 0.05
N ALA A 462 -1.85 40.83 -0.14
CA ALA A 462 -2.75 39.89 -0.80
C ALA A 462 -3.65 40.67 -1.77
N LEU A 463 -3.28 40.68 -3.04
CA LEU A 463 -4.07 41.29 -4.12
C LEU A 463 -5.51 40.74 -4.05
N ALA A 464 -6.50 41.62 -4.23
CA ALA A 464 -7.89 41.21 -4.38
C ALA A 464 -8.01 40.23 -5.57
N MET A 465 -9.06 39.41 -5.59
CA MET A 465 -9.23 38.29 -6.54
C MET A 465 -9.17 38.72 -8.02
N ASP A 466 -9.49 39.99 -8.31
CA ASP A 466 -9.43 40.69 -9.59
C ASP A 466 -8.06 41.32 -9.90
N GLN A 467 -7.16 41.35 -8.92
CA GLN A 467 -5.81 41.91 -9.01
C GLN A 467 -4.70 40.85 -9.01
N LEU A 468 -5.02 39.57 -8.79
CA LEU A 468 -4.06 38.47 -8.88
C LEU A 468 -3.74 38.11 -10.35
N PRO A 469 -2.47 38.19 -10.76
CA PRO A 469 -2.06 37.96 -12.15
C PRO A 469 -1.69 36.50 -12.40
N GLY A 470 -2.68 35.63 -12.49
CA GLY A 470 -2.45 34.19 -12.45
C GLY A 470 -2.86 33.42 -13.69
N GLY A 471 -2.08 33.48 -14.77
CA GLY A 471 -2.21 32.51 -15.86
C GLY A 471 -0.92 32.32 -16.64
N THR A 472 -0.55 31.07 -16.92
CA THR A 472 0.60 30.76 -17.77
C THR A 472 0.19 30.90 -19.24
N ASP A 473 1.04 31.52 -20.08
CA ASP A 473 0.84 31.63 -21.56
C ASP A 473 0.91 30.28 -22.30
N GLU A 474 0.92 29.17 -21.58
CA GLU A 474 1.15 27.85 -22.15
C GLU A 474 -0.18 27.23 -22.58
N SER A 475 -0.52 27.48 -23.84
CA SER A 475 -1.43 26.65 -24.63
C SER A 475 -0.62 25.68 -25.50
N GLU A 476 -1.27 24.62 -26.01
CA GLU A 476 -0.66 23.64 -26.93
C GLU A 476 0.03 24.30 -28.15
N GLU A 477 -0.33 25.53 -28.50
CA GLU A 477 0.15 26.28 -29.68
C GLU A 477 1.62 26.72 -29.61
N ALA A 478 2.29 26.62 -28.45
CA ALA A 478 3.75 26.72 -28.41
C ALA A 478 4.44 25.53 -29.12
N ASN A 479 3.68 24.49 -29.54
CA ASN A 479 4.18 23.31 -30.24
C ASN A 479 3.31 22.77 -31.40
N LEU A 480 2.40 23.55 -31.99
CA LEU A 480 1.90 23.49 -33.40
C LEU A 480 0.40 23.82 -33.56
N LEU A 481 0.09 24.37 -34.74
CA LEU A 481 -1.14 25.03 -35.18
C LEU A 481 -2.32 24.11 -35.57
N HIS A 482 -3.51 24.71 -35.42
CA HIS A 482 -4.78 24.59 -36.18
C HIS A 482 -5.89 23.58 -35.78
N ASN A 483 -7.01 24.22 -35.37
CA ASN A 483 -8.44 23.88 -35.44
C ASN A 483 -8.87 22.68 -36.29
N TYR A 484 -9.79 21.86 -35.75
CA TYR A 484 -10.99 21.42 -36.49
C TYR A 484 -12.15 21.03 -35.55
N GLN A 485 -13.36 21.47 -35.92
CA GLN A 485 -14.65 20.95 -35.44
C GLN A 485 -15.02 19.67 -36.20
N SER A 486 -15.54 18.64 -35.53
CA SER A 486 -16.48 17.71 -36.18
C SER A 486 -17.28 16.85 -35.20
N ASP A 487 -18.52 16.59 -35.61
CA ASP A 487 -19.60 15.87 -34.93
C ASP A 487 -19.28 14.43 -34.50
N TYR A 488 -19.83 14.04 -33.34
CA TYR A 488 -19.61 12.74 -32.71
C TYR A 488 -20.63 11.68 -33.15
N THR A 489 -20.13 10.51 -33.54
CA THR A 489 -20.87 9.24 -33.44
C THR A 489 -20.03 8.23 -32.66
N LEU A 490 -20.42 7.95 -31.41
CA LEU A 490 -19.75 6.98 -30.53
C LEU A 490 -19.96 5.55 -31.04
N THR A 491 -18.89 4.87 -31.45
CA THR A 491 -18.89 3.41 -31.60
C THR A 491 -18.50 2.76 -30.27
N SER A 492 -19.40 1.95 -29.76
CA SER A 492 -19.28 1.14 -28.53
C SER A 492 -18.04 0.25 -28.57
N HIS A 493 -17.12 0.43 -27.61
CA HIS A 493 -16.13 -0.58 -27.22
C HIS A 493 -16.42 -0.97 -25.78
N ARG A 494 -16.61 -2.28 -25.59
CA ARG A 494 -17.07 -2.90 -24.34
C ARG A 494 -15.91 -2.93 -23.36
N ILE A 495 -16.07 -2.25 -22.23
CA ILE A 495 -15.29 -2.58 -21.04
C ILE A 495 -15.80 -3.96 -20.59
N THR A 496 -14.96 -4.98 -20.76
CA THR A 496 -15.12 -6.21 -20.01
C THR A 496 -14.40 -5.95 -18.71
N ILE A 497 -15.11 -5.47 -17.69
CA ILE A 497 -14.58 -5.49 -16.32
C ILE A 497 -14.43 -6.97 -16.03
N ALA A 498 -13.19 -7.44 -15.99
CA ALA A 498 -12.92 -8.85 -15.80
C ALA A 498 -13.46 -9.25 -14.43
N THR A 499 -14.52 -10.06 -14.45
CA THR A 499 -14.87 -10.96 -13.36
C THR A 499 -13.62 -11.75 -12.98
N MET A 500 -13.04 -11.45 -11.82
CA MET A 500 -12.22 -12.43 -11.11
C MET A 500 -12.87 -12.72 -9.77
N GLY A 501 -13.93 -13.54 -9.83
CA GLY A 501 -14.05 -14.57 -8.81
C GLY A 501 -12.76 -15.39 -8.80
N LEU A 502 -12.34 -15.86 -7.62
CA LEU A 502 -11.13 -16.67 -7.41
C LEU A 502 -11.26 -18.09 -8.01
N ASP A 503 -11.77 -18.21 -9.23
CA ASP A 503 -11.81 -19.41 -10.03
C ASP A 503 -10.74 -19.28 -11.11
N GLY A 504 -9.62 -19.99 -10.93
CA GLY A 504 -8.55 -20.05 -11.92
C GLY A 504 -7.14 -19.67 -11.44
N VAL A 505 -6.87 -19.61 -10.13
CA VAL A 505 -5.49 -19.42 -9.62
C VAL A 505 -4.56 -20.46 -10.25
N PRO A 506 -3.50 -20.06 -10.97
CA PRO A 506 -2.61 -21.00 -11.62
C PRO A 506 -1.88 -21.85 -10.58
N GLN A 507 -1.89 -23.16 -10.80
CA GLN A 507 -1.10 -24.09 -10.00
C GLN A 507 0.33 -24.11 -10.55
N ALA A 508 1.28 -23.62 -9.77
CA ALA A 508 2.68 -23.62 -10.15
C ALA A 508 3.38 -24.90 -9.70
N GLN A 509 4.30 -25.40 -10.53
CA GLN A 509 5.17 -26.51 -10.16
C GLN A 509 6.45 -25.94 -9.53
N ALA A 510 6.70 -26.27 -8.27
CA ALA A 510 7.95 -25.91 -7.60
C ALA A 510 9.13 -26.69 -8.17
N VAL A 511 10.30 -26.05 -8.21
CA VAL A 511 11.56 -26.69 -8.61
C VAL A 511 11.79 -27.91 -7.74
N THR A 512 12.02 -29.07 -8.37
CA THR A 512 12.13 -30.36 -7.67
C THR A 512 13.52 -30.97 -7.89
N VAL A 513 14.20 -31.35 -6.81
CA VAL A 513 15.51 -31.99 -6.81
C VAL A 513 15.47 -33.30 -6.04
N SER A 514 16.34 -34.27 -6.37
CA SER A 514 16.42 -35.51 -5.57
C SER A 514 17.28 -35.31 -4.31
N LEU A 515 16.98 -36.07 -3.26
CA LEU A 515 17.84 -36.15 -2.08
C LEU A 515 19.28 -36.53 -2.47
N LYS A 516 19.43 -37.43 -3.46
CA LYS A 516 20.73 -37.84 -3.99
C LYS A 516 21.50 -36.68 -4.60
N ASP A 517 20.85 -35.79 -5.36
CA ASP A 517 21.53 -34.63 -5.95
C ASP A 517 22.05 -33.65 -4.89
N LEU A 518 21.31 -33.52 -3.78
CA LEU A 518 21.75 -32.74 -2.63
C LEU A 518 22.94 -33.39 -1.90
N ILE A 519 22.92 -34.72 -1.73
CA ILE A 519 24.00 -35.50 -1.12
C ILE A 519 25.28 -35.44 -1.97
N ASP A 520 25.16 -35.72 -3.27
CA ASP A 520 26.28 -35.76 -4.22
C ASP A 520 26.76 -34.34 -4.58
N GLY A 521 25.95 -33.32 -4.28
CA GLY A 521 26.27 -31.94 -4.50
C GLY A 521 26.21 -31.51 -5.97
N THR A 522 25.31 -32.12 -6.73
CA THR A 522 25.15 -31.93 -8.19
C THR A 522 24.08 -30.90 -8.54
N VAL A 523 23.29 -30.42 -7.57
CA VAL A 523 22.34 -29.32 -7.81
C VAL A 523 23.06 -28.09 -8.35
N SER A 524 22.63 -27.65 -9.54
CA SER A 524 23.24 -26.55 -10.28
C SER A 524 22.89 -25.19 -9.66
N PHE A 525 23.70 -24.18 -9.96
CA PHE A 525 23.40 -22.80 -9.55
C PHE A 525 22.14 -22.25 -10.20
N GLU A 526 21.88 -22.59 -11.46
CA GLU A 526 20.66 -22.21 -12.17
C GLU A 526 19.41 -22.76 -11.46
N THR A 527 19.44 -24.04 -11.08
CA THR A 527 18.35 -24.68 -10.31
C THR A 527 18.11 -23.99 -8.97
N LEU A 528 19.18 -23.59 -8.26
CA LEU A 528 19.05 -22.85 -6.99
C LEU A 528 18.51 -21.43 -7.21
N THR A 529 18.92 -20.75 -8.28
CA THR A 529 18.38 -19.44 -8.64
C THR A 529 16.92 -19.53 -9.08
N GLU A 530 16.53 -20.58 -9.80
CA GLU A 530 15.13 -20.82 -10.18
C GLU A 530 14.26 -21.15 -8.95
N ALA A 531 14.81 -21.82 -7.94
CA ALA A 531 14.08 -22.15 -6.72
C ALA A 531 14.03 -20.97 -5.72
N PHE A 532 15.15 -20.28 -5.49
CA PHE A 532 15.33 -19.33 -4.38
C PHE A 532 15.74 -17.91 -4.78
N GLY A 533 16.07 -17.69 -6.05
CA GLY A 533 16.53 -16.40 -6.55
C GLY A 533 15.51 -15.26 -6.39
N PRO A 534 15.90 -14.02 -6.74
CA PRO A 534 15.07 -12.84 -6.47
C PRO A 534 13.70 -12.84 -7.20
N SER A 535 13.58 -13.61 -8.28
CA SER A 535 12.35 -13.74 -9.08
C SER A 535 11.69 -15.12 -8.97
N SER A 536 12.17 -15.99 -8.06
CA SER A 536 11.63 -17.34 -7.90
C SER A 536 10.36 -17.38 -7.04
N LEU A 537 9.79 -18.58 -6.90
CA LEU A 537 8.74 -18.89 -5.92
C LEU A 537 9.28 -19.04 -4.48
N GLY A 538 10.59 -18.93 -4.27
CA GLY A 538 11.22 -19.08 -2.95
C GLY A 538 11.06 -20.45 -2.31
N ILE A 539 10.81 -21.49 -3.10
CA ILE A 539 10.54 -22.84 -2.61
C ILE A 539 11.22 -23.89 -3.50
N ILE A 540 11.78 -24.93 -2.87
CA ILE A 540 12.31 -26.12 -3.54
C ILE A 540 11.67 -27.37 -2.95
N VAL A 541 11.39 -28.37 -3.78
CA VAL A 541 10.85 -29.67 -3.36
C VAL A 541 11.96 -30.71 -3.45
N VAL A 542 12.15 -31.48 -2.39
CA VAL A 542 13.09 -32.59 -2.29
C VAL A 542 12.32 -33.90 -2.36
N LYS A 543 12.58 -34.67 -3.42
CA LYS A 543 12.01 -36.00 -3.65
C LYS A 543 13.01 -37.12 -3.34
N ASP A 544 12.55 -38.36 -3.46
CA ASP A 544 13.36 -39.57 -3.23
C ASP A 544 13.89 -39.65 -1.78
N LEU A 545 13.05 -39.23 -0.82
CA LEU A 545 13.32 -39.33 0.61
C LEU A 545 13.26 -40.79 1.08
N ASP A 546 13.86 -41.07 2.24
CA ASP A 546 13.78 -42.40 2.86
C ASP A 546 12.32 -42.79 3.12
N SER A 547 11.99 -44.07 2.95
CA SER A 547 10.67 -44.63 3.29
C SER A 547 10.19 -44.30 4.71
N GLU A 548 11.12 -44.13 5.66
CA GLU A 548 10.83 -43.71 7.03
C GLU A 548 10.18 -42.33 7.09
N PHE A 549 10.46 -41.42 6.14
CA PHE A 549 9.81 -40.11 6.07
C PHE A 549 8.29 -40.24 5.96
N GLN A 550 7.78 -41.09 5.07
CA GLN A 550 6.34 -41.25 4.86
C GLN A 550 5.68 -41.79 6.13
N ARG A 551 6.30 -42.80 6.77
CA ARG A 551 5.83 -43.38 8.04
C ARG A 551 5.78 -42.31 9.15
N LEU A 552 6.86 -41.54 9.31
CA LEU A 552 6.96 -40.48 10.31
C LEU A 552 5.98 -39.35 10.05
N ARG A 553 5.87 -38.87 8.80
CA ARG A 553 4.91 -37.84 8.38
C ARG A 553 3.51 -38.26 8.76
N SER A 554 3.05 -39.44 8.34
CA SER A 554 1.69 -39.87 8.63
C SER A 554 1.43 -40.04 10.13
N GLN A 555 2.40 -40.55 10.90
CA GLN A 555 2.25 -40.66 12.35
C GLN A 555 2.17 -39.29 13.03
N VAL A 556 3.08 -38.36 12.71
CA VAL A 556 3.13 -37.02 13.33
C VAL A 556 1.91 -36.19 12.94
N LEU A 557 1.49 -36.24 11.68
CA LEU A 557 0.30 -35.51 11.25
C LEU A 557 -1.00 -36.12 11.78
N SER A 558 -1.04 -37.42 12.08
CA SER A 558 -2.15 -38.02 12.86
C SER A 558 -2.14 -37.53 14.31
N ASN A 559 -0.95 -37.43 14.90
CA ASN A 559 -0.74 -36.92 16.26
C ASN A 559 -1.23 -35.48 16.45
N ALA A 560 -1.25 -34.66 15.39
CA ALA A 560 -1.83 -33.31 15.43
C ALA A 560 -3.33 -33.34 15.75
N SER A 561 -4.11 -34.19 15.07
CA SER A 561 -5.54 -34.39 15.37
C SER A 561 -5.77 -34.99 16.75
N TYR A 562 -4.96 -35.97 17.19
CA TYR A 562 -5.10 -36.54 18.54
C TYR A 562 -4.81 -35.52 19.64
N LEU A 563 -3.82 -34.65 19.45
CA LEU A 563 -3.52 -33.56 20.36
C LEU A 563 -4.66 -32.56 20.41
N ALA A 564 -5.16 -32.12 19.26
CA ALA A 564 -6.24 -31.13 19.17
C ALA A 564 -7.58 -31.64 19.72
N ALA A 565 -7.77 -32.97 19.78
CA ALA A 565 -8.93 -33.61 20.37
C ALA A 565 -8.85 -33.85 21.88
N LEU A 566 -7.74 -33.49 22.54
CA LEU A 566 -7.63 -33.57 23.99
C LEU A 566 -8.63 -32.63 24.68
N PRO A 567 -9.08 -32.96 25.91
CA PRO A 567 -9.86 -32.04 26.73
C PRO A 567 -9.17 -30.68 26.91
N ASN A 568 -9.96 -29.61 26.99
CA ASN A 568 -9.43 -28.24 27.09
C ASN A 568 -8.52 -28.02 28.31
N ASP A 569 -8.77 -28.68 29.44
CA ASP A 569 -7.90 -28.62 30.62
C ASP A 569 -6.54 -29.29 30.37
N GLU A 570 -6.52 -30.41 29.63
CA GLU A 570 -5.27 -31.03 29.16
C GLU A 570 -4.55 -30.10 28.17
N LEU A 571 -5.25 -29.50 27.20
CA LEU A 571 -4.66 -28.57 26.24
C LEU A 571 -4.08 -27.31 26.88
N GLU A 572 -4.80 -26.68 27.82
CA GLU A 572 -4.32 -25.50 28.54
C GLU A 572 -3.09 -25.82 29.41
N SER A 573 -2.98 -27.04 29.94
CA SER A 573 -1.78 -27.50 30.67
C SER A 573 -0.52 -27.57 29.79
N LEU A 574 -0.70 -27.61 28.47
CA LEU A 574 0.38 -27.60 27.49
C LEU A 574 0.75 -26.19 27.00
N THR A 575 0.09 -25.14 27.49
CA THR A 575 0.37 -23.75 27.06
C THR A 575 1.51 -23.11 27.86
N SER A 576 2.20 -22.13 27.26
CA SER A 576 3.25 -21.36 27.93
C SER A 576 3.09 -19.85 27.71
N PRO A 577 2.34 -19.15 28.58
CA PRO A 577 2.21 -17.69 28.51
C PRO A 577 3.55 -16.96 28.65
N SER A 578 4.46 -17.48 29.49
CA SER A 578 5.78 -16.89 29.70
C SER A 578 6.68 -16.98 28.47
N ALA A 579 6.45 -17.94 27.58
CA ALA A 579 7.11 -18.08 26.29
C ALA A 579 6.28 -17.50 25.13
N LYS A 580 5.36 -16.57 25.43
CA LYS A 580 4.47 -15.92 24.44
C LYS A 580 3.64 -16.93 23.63
N TYR A 581 3.30 -18.08 24.21
CA TYR A 581 2.62 -19.21 23.56
C TYR A 581 3.39 -19.82 22.36
N LEU A 582 4.70 -19.56 22.25
CA LEU A 582 5.61 -20.13 21.23
C LEU A 582 6.35 -21.39 21.69
N VAL A 583 5.87 -22.02 22.77
CA VAL A 583 6.30 -23.33 23.28
C VAL A 583 5.06 -24.07 23.79
N GLY A 584 4.87 -25.31 23.33
CA GLY A 584 3.69 -26.11 23.64
C GLY A 584 2.46 -25.72 22.81
N TRP A 585 1.26 -25.89 23.37
CA TRP A 585 -0.01 -25.65 22.69
C TRP A 585 -0.36 -24.15 22.63
N SER A 586 -0.94 -23.75 21.49
CA SER A 586 -1.52 -22.43 21.24
C SER A 586 -2.73 -22.58 20.33
N CYS A 587 -3.91 -22.18 20.81
CA CYS A 587 -5.15 -22.10 20.04
C CYS A 587 -5.97 -20.96 20.64
N GLY A 588 -6.45 -20.04 19.82
CA GLY A 588 -7.18 -18.87 20.31
C GLY A 588 -6.36 -17.96 21.23
N LYS A 589 -5.02 -17.96 21.11
CA LYS A 589 -4.11 -17.08 21.85
C LYS A 589 -3.38 -16.08 20.94
N GLU A 590 -3.28 -16.39 19.65
CA GLU A 590 -2.76 -15.51 18.61
C GLU A 590 -3.90 -14.55 18.17
N THR A 591 -3.64 -13.25 18.20
CA THR A 591 -4.60 -12.23 17.76
C THR A 591 -4.58 -12.16 16.23
N LEU A 592 -5.71 -12.44 15.59
CA LEU A 592 -5.89 -12.12 14.17
C LEU A 592 -5.86 -10.58 14.01
N ARG A 593 -5.54 -10.09 12.80
CA ARG A 593 -5.54 -8.64 12.48
C ARG A 593 -6.87 -7.94 12.81
N SER A 594 -7.95 -8.72 13.00
CA SER A 594 -9.29 -8.30 13.41
C SER A 594 -9.50 -8.14 14.93
N GLY A 595 -8.51 -8.41 15.78
CA GLY A 595 -8.67 -8.40 17.24
C GLY A 595 -9.41 -9.62 17.81
N HIS A 596 -9.85 -10.56 16.95
CA HIS A 596 -10.38 -11.85 17.35
C HIS A 596 -9.26 -12.88 17.50
N PHE A 597 -9.40 -13.76 18.48
CA PHE A 597 -8.46 -14.87 18.67
C PHE A 597 -8.70 -15.96 17.62
N ASP A 598 -7.64 -16.44 16.97
CA ASP A 598 -7.73 -17.53 15.98
C ASP A 598 -8.08 -18.87 16.64
N THR A 599 -9.35 -19.25 16.63
CA THR A 599 -9.82 -20.55 17.16
C THR A 599 -9.94 -21.62 16.09
N LEU A 600 -9.69 -21.29 14.81
CA LEU A 600 -9.82 -22.21 13.68
C LEU A 600 -8.54 -23.04 13.45
N LYS A 601 -7.47 -22.72 14.19
CA LYS A 601 -6.16 -23.35 14.07
C LYS A 601 -5.52 -23.60 15.44
N GLY A 602 -5.18 -24.86 15.69
CA GLY A 602 -4.26 -25.26 16.75
C GLY A 602 -2.81 -25.26 16.26
N SER A 603 -1.92 -24.67 17.04
CA SER A 603 -0.47 -24.70 16.83
C SER A 603 0.22 -25.32 18.03
N TYR A 604 1.12 -26.26 17.78
CA TYR A 604 1.96 -26.85 18.81
C TYR A 604 3.44 -26.62 18.48
N TYR A 605 4.09 -25.81 19.31
CA TYR A 605 5.46 -25.35 19.10
C TYR A 605 6.48 -26.17 19.90
N VAL A 606 7.59 -26.53 19.26
CA VAL A 606 8.68 -27.31 19.86
C VAL A 606 10.03 -26.69 19.53
N ASN A 607 10.83 -26.43 20.55
CA ASN A 607 12.24 -26.09 20.43
C ASN A 607 13.04 -27.36 20.11
N CYS A 608 13.78 -27.33 19.01
CA CYS A 608 14.49 -28.49 18.47
C CYS A 608 15.94 -28.61 18.97
N ALA A 609 16.28 -28.00 20.12
CA ALA A 609 17.61 -28.11 20.73
C ALA A 609 18.04 -29.56 20.98
N PHE A 610 17.07 -30.49 21.09
CA PHE A 610 17.32 -31.93 21.16
C PHE A 610 18.11 -32.50 19.96
N TYR A 611 18.12 -31.81 18.82
CA TYR A 611 18.91 -32.17 17.65
C TYR A 611 20.42 -32.09 17.92
N GLN A 612 20.86 -31.16 18.78
CA GLN A 612 22.25 -31.06 19.23
C GLN A 612 22.55 -32.03 20.39
N ASP A 613 21.66 -32.07 21.37
CA ASP A 613 21.78 -32.91 22.56
C ASP A 613 20.38 -33.29 23.04
N ALA A 614 20.07 -34.58 23.04
CA ALA A 614 18.76 -35.13 23.38
C ALA A 614 18.25 -34.73 24.79
N SER A 615 19.13 -34.27 25.69
CA SER A 615 18.75 -33.76 27.01
C SER A 615 18.20 -32.33 26.98
N LEU A 616 18.45 -31.56 25.92
CA LEU A 616 18.01 -30.17 25.79
C LEU A 616 16.55 -30.08 25.35
N GLN A 617 15.82 -29.16 25.99
CA GLN A 617 14.40 -28.88 25.70
C GLN A 617 14.18 -27.43 25.21
N GLY A 618 15.26 -26.67 25.06
CA GLY A 618 15.32 -25.26 24.66
C GLY A 618 16.80 -24.84 24.59
N ALA A 619 17.08 -23.68 24.00
CA ALA A 619 18.44 -23.13 23.99
C ALA A 619 18.88 -22.68 25.40
N PRO A 620 20.19 -22.67 25.71
CA PRO A 620 20.69 -22.12 26.97
C PRO A 620 20.26 -20.68 27.19
N ALA A 621 19.75 -20.36 28.39
CA ALA A 621 19.17 -19.05 28.70
C ALA A 621 20.19 -17.99 29.13
N ASP A 622 21.45 -18.37 29.43
CA ASP A 622 22.42 -17.55 30.17
C ASP A 622 22.66 -16.15 29.56
N ASN A 623 22.61 -16.04 28.23
CA ASN A 623 22.86 -14.78 27.52
C ASN A 623 21.57 -14.12 26.96
N PHE A 624 20.42 -14.79 27.02
CA PHE A 624 19.15 -14.34 26.43
C PHE A 624 17.92 -14.67 27.29
N PRO A 625 17.87 -14.19 28.55
CA PRO A 625 16.77 -14.49 29.46
C PRO A 625 15.43 -13.88 29.02
N ASP A 626 15.46 -12.88 28.14
CA ASP A 626 14.29 -12.17 27.57
C ASP A 626 13.65 -12.89 26.38
N LEU A 627 14.31 -13.94 25.85
CA LEU A 627 13.87 -14.68 24.67
C LEU A 627 13.40 -16.10 25.05
N SER A 628 12.43 -16.15 25.97
CA SER A 628 11.83 -17.37 26.49
C SER A 628 11.18 -18.24 25.42
N GLU A 629 10.75 -17.66 24.29
CA GLU A 629 10.29 -18.40 23.12
C GLU A 629 11.34 -19.41 22.60
N TYR A 630 12.64 -19.17 22.77
CA TYR A 630 13.71 -20.09 22.33
C TYR A 630 14.33 -20.88 23.48
N THR A 631 14.32 -20.31 24.69
CA THR A 631 15.07 -20.85 25.84
C THR A 631 14.22 -21.66 26.81
N ALA A 632 12.89 -21.47 26.80
CA ALA A 632 11.99 -22.23 27.66
C ALA A 632 11.99 -23.73 27.28
N PRO A 633 11.88 -24.63 28.27
CA PRO A 633 11.77 -26.06 28.00
C PRO A 633 10.45 -26.40 27.32
N ASN A 634 10.49 -27.32 26.35
CA ASN A 634 9.31 -27.91 25.73
C ASN A 634 8.32 -28.49 26.75
N ILE A 635 7.02 -28.34 26.47
CA ILE A 635 5.93 -28.87 27.29
C ILE A 635 5.24 -30.01 26.54
N TRP A 636 5.66 -31.24 26.80
CA TRP A 636 5.18 -32.44 26.09
C TRP A 636 3.85 -32.97 26.65
N PRO A 637 2.94 -33.48 25.81
CA PRO A 637 1.79 -34.25 26.30
C PRO A 637 2.25 -35.52 27.03
N PRO A 638 1.50 -35.99 28.04
CA PRO A 638 1.84 -37.22 28.76
C PRO A 638 1.95 -38.43 27.83
N ALA A 639 2.99 -39.24 28.01
CA ALA A 639 3.24 -40.41 27.16
C ALA A 639 2.14 -41.48 27.30
N GLU A 640 1.42 -41.51 28.42
CA GLU A 640 0.28 -42.38 28.62
C GLU A 640 -0.93 -41.98 27.76
N ARG A 641 -1.00 -40.69 27.37
CA ARG A 641 -2.08 -40.14 26.53
C ARG A 641 -1.71 -40.21 25.06
N LEU A 642 -0.51 -39.74 24.71
CA LEU A 642 -0.01 -39.69 23.33
C LEU A 642 1.39 -40.33 23.23
N PRO A 643 1.50 -41.68 23.32
CA PRO A 643 2.78 -42.38 23.44
C PRO A 643 3.70 -42.22 22.24
N THR A 644 3.14 -42.02 21.05
CA THR A 644 3.90 -41.87 19.80
C THR A 644 4.26 -40.40 19.50
N PHE A 645 3.75 -39.43 20.25
CA PHE A 645 3.84 -38.00 19.92
C PHE A 645 5.28 -37.51 19.91
N ARG A 646 5.93 -37.53 21.07
CA ARG A 646 7.28 -37.01 21.23
C ARG A 646 8.31 -37.77 20.38
N PRO A 647 8.42 -39.11 20.43
CA PRO A 647 9.44 -39.82 19.66
C PRO A 647 9.30 -39.64 18.14
N ALA A 648 8.07 -39.65 17.61
CA ALA A 648 7.85 -39.47 16.18
C ALA A 648 8.12 -38.02 15.73
N LEU A 649 7.74 -37.02 16.54
CA LEU A 649 7.97 -35.62 16.21
C LEU A 649 9.47 -35.29 16.25
N GLU A 650 10.21 -35.74 17.28
CA GLU A 650 11.66 -35.56 17.37
C GLU A 650 12.38 -36.21 16.17
N GLN A 651 12.01 -37.45 15.79
CA GLN A 651 12.58 -38.14 14.63
C GLN A 651 12.27 -37.43 13.30
N LEU A 652 11.03 -36.97 13.10
CA LEU A 652 10.65 -36.26 11.89
C LEU A 652 11.34 -34.89 11.79
N CYS A 653 11.40 -34.13 12.88
CA CYS A 653 12.15 -32.87 12.93
C CYS A 653 13.63 -33.09 12.61
N THR A 654 14.26 -34.13 13.17
CA THR A 654 15.65 -34.50 12.87
C THR A 654 15.86 -34.74 11.37
N LEU A 655 14.99 -35.55 10.74
CA LEU A 655 15.04 -35.83 9.31
C LEU A 655 14.90 -34.55 8.47
N ILE A 656 13.97 -33.67 8.84
CA ILE A 656 13.76 -32.39 8.15
C ILE A 656 14.98 -31.48 8.29
N ILE A 657 15.57 -31.38 9.49
CA ILE A 657 16.78 -30.57 9.75
C ILE A 657 17.98 -31.13 8.97
N ASP A 658 18.17 -32.45 8.96
CA ASP A 658 19.24 -33.09 8.19
C ASP A 658 19.12 -32.82 6.69
N THR A 659 17.89 -32.87 6.17
CA THR A 659 17.62 -32.54 4.76
C THR A 659 17.81 -31.05 4.50
N ALA A 660 17.37 -30.18 5.41
CA ALA A 660 17.59 -28.72 5.33
C ALA A 660 19.08 -28.38 5.29
N ALA A 661 19.91 -29.09 6.07
CA ALA A 661 21.36 -28.90 6.06
C ALA A 661 21.98 -29.22 4.68
N LEU A 662 21.44 -30.20 3.95
CA LEU A 662 21.88 -30.50 2.59
C LEU A 662 21.46 -29.41 1.58
N VAL A 663 20.25 -28.86 1.73
CA VAL A 663 19.79 -27.70 0.95
C VAL A 663 20.65 -26.47 1.25
N ALA A 664 20.92 -26.21 2.54
CA ALA A 664 21.80 -25.16 3.00
C ALA A 664 23.21 -25.28 2.42
N ARG A 665 23.77 -26.49 2.36
CA ARG A 665 25.05 -26.77 1.71
C ARG A 665 25.03 -26.45 0.21
N ALA A 666 23.93 -26.71 -0.49
CA ALA A 666 23.79 -26.33 -1.88
C ALA A 666 23.77 -24.80 -2.04
N CYS A 667 23.02 -24.10 -1.16
CA CYS A 667 23.02 -22.64 -1.07
C CYS A 667 24.42 -22.06 -0.74
N ASP A 668 25.18 -22.69 0.16
CA ASP A 668 26.56 -22.30 0.49
C ASP A 668 27.48 -22.35 -0.73
N ARG A 669 27.37 -23.39 -1.56
CA ARG A 669 28.16 -23.48 -2.80
C ARG A 669 27.86 -22.31 -3.73
N TYR A 670 26.59 -21.97 -3.88
CA TYR A 670 26.16 -20.82 -4.67
C TYR A 670 26.67 -19.51 -4.06
N ALA A 671 26.47 -19.30 -2.77
CA ALA A 671 26.85 -18.08 -2.07
C ALA A 671 28.36 -17.84 -2.11
N THR A 672 29.16 -18.88 -1.88
CA THR A 672 30.63 -18.82 -1.96
C THR A 672 31.11 -18.38 -3.35
N ALA A 673 30.41 -18.79 -4.42
CA ALA A 673 30.77 -18.43 -5.78
C ALA A 673 30.24 -17.05 -6.21
N ASN A 674 29.16 -16.55 -5.59
CA ASN A 674 28.40 -15.40 -6.09
C ASN A 674 28.32 -14.20 -5.12
N ILE A 675 28.87 -14.32 -3.91
CA ILE A 675 28.81 -13.28 -2.87
C ILE A 675 30.22 -13.02 -2.34
N GLU A 676 30.73 -11.82 -2.61
CA GLU A 676 32.04 -11.39 -2.14
C GLU A 676 32.10 -11.34 -0.60
N GLY A 677 33.09 -11.98 -0.02
CA GLY A 677 33.28 -12.04 1.44
C GLY A 677 32.34 -13.02 2.16
N TYR A 678 31.63 -13.90 1.44
CA TYR A 678 30.84 -14.96 2.08
C TYR A 678 31.73 -15.99 2.76
N LYS A 679 31.40 -16.34 4.01
CA LYS A 679 32.10 -17.40 4.76
C LYS A 679 31.65 -18.75 4.23
N SER A 680 32.54 -19.47 3.56
CA SER A 680 32.24 -20.79 3.00
C SER A 680 31.69 -21.75 4.06
N GLY A 681 30.55 -22.39 3.77
CA GLY A 681 29.90 -23.38 4.65
C GLY A 681 29.14 -22.76 5.82
N TYR A 682 28.89 -21.45 5.79
CA TYR A 682 28.22 -20.74 6.88
C TYR A 682 26.77 -21.21 7.06
N LEU A 683 25.99 -21.33 5.99
CA LEU A 683 24.57 -21.66 6.14
C LEU A 683 24.36 -23.11 6.61
N GLU A 684 25.13 -24.06 6.09
CA GLU A 684 25.11 -25.45 6.57
C GLU A 684 25.52 -25.51 8.04
N HIS A 685 26.56 -24.76 8.44
CA HIS A 685 26.95 -24.67 9.84
C HIS A 685 25.80 -24.17 10.71
N VAL A 686 25.19 -23.04 10.33
CA VAL A 686 24.05 -22.44 11.01
C VAL A 686 22.91 -23.45 11.22
N VAL A 687 22.53 -24.19 10.18
CA VAL A 687 21.46 -25.19 10.30
C VAL A 687 21.89 -26.37 11.17
N ARG A 688 23.11 -26.88 10.99
CA ARG A 688 23.60 -28.09 11.70
C ARG A 688 23.93 -27.87 13.15
N THR A 689 24.23 -26.65 13.59
CA THR A 689 24.62 -26.35 14.98
C THR A 689 23.58 -25.51 15.73
N SER A 690 22.42 -25.28 15.12
CA SER A 690 21.34 -24.50 15.73
C SER A 690 20.76 -25.19 16.98
N LEU A 691 20.64 -24.42 18.05
CA LEU A 691 19.90 -24.72 19.27
C LEU A 691 18.52 -24.04 19.30
N THR A 692 18.25 -23.16 18.34
CA THR A 692 17.07 -22.29 18.29
C THR A 692 16.03 -22.73 17.26
N THR A 693 16.38 -23.69 16.39
CA THR A 693 15.45 -24.27 15.41
C THR A 693 14.13 -24.64 16.07
N LYS A 694 13.03 -24.26 15.44
CA LYS A 694 11.69 -24.39 16.01
C LYS A 694 10.78 -25.15 15.05
N ALA A 695 10.02 -26.08 15.58
CA ALA A 695 8.97 -26.78 14.86
C ALA A 695 7.60 -26.25 15.29
N ARG A 696 6.67 -26.17 14.34
CA ARG A 696 5.25 -25.83 14.54
C ARG A 696 4.41 -26.90 13.86
N LEU A 697 3.79 -27.75 14.67
CA LEU A 697 2.79 -28.71 14.22
C LEU A 697 1.44 -28.01 14.19
N LEU A 698 0.80 -27.96 13.03
CA LEU A 698 -0.46 -27.26 12.81
C LEU A 698 -1.59 -28.26 12.61
N HIS A 699 -2.70 -28.00 13.30
CA HIS A 699 -3.98 -28.65 13.12
C HIS A 699 -5.02 -27.58 12.78
N TYR A 700 -5.59 -27.65 11.59
CA TYR A 700 -6.71 -26.81 11.21
C TYR A 700 -8.00 -27.60 11.42
N PHE A 701 -8.90 -27.05 12.25
CA PHE A 701 -10.11 -27.73 12.68
C PHE A 701 -11.11 -27.86 11.52
N PRO A 702 -11.92 -28.93 11.49
CA PRO A 702 -13.05 -29.03 10.55
C PRO A 702 -14.03 -27.86 10.72
N ALA A 703 -14.49 -27.29 9.61
CA ALA A 703 -15.54 -26.28 9.63
C ALA A 703 -16.88 -26.86 10.14
N GLU A 704 -17.65 -26.10 10.93
CA GLU A 704 -18.93 -26.56 11.51
C GLU A 704 -20.09 -26.46 10.50
N GLU A 705 -20.98 -27.46 10.48
CA GLU A 705 -22.24 -27.43 9.71
C GLU A 705 -23.19 -26.38 10.29
N GLY A 706 -23.59 -25.40 9.47
CA GLY A 706 -24.56 -24.36 9.88
C GLY A 706 -23.93 -23.09 10.47
N ALA A 707 -22.61 -22.93 10.38
CA ALA A 707 -22.02 -21.60 10.28
C ALA A 707 -22.58 -20.96 8.99
N SER A 708 -23.68 -20.22 9.12
CA SER A 708 -24.23 -19.36 8.07
C SER A 708 -23.11 -18.50 7.47
N ASP A 709 -23.22 -18.17 6.17
CA ASP A 709 -22.44 -17.17 5.42
C ASP A 709 -22.46 -15.75 6.05
N ALA A 710 -22.15 -15.66 7.33
CA ALA A 710 -21.92 -14.44 8.07
C ALA A 710 -20.45 -14.07 7.90
N GLY A 711 -20.12 -13.62 6.69
CA GLY A 711 -18.81 -13.14 6.31
C GLY A 711 -18.28 -13.87 5.09
N GLU A 712 -18.60 -13.39 3.88
CA GLU A 712 -17.82 -13.72 2.69
C GLU A 712 -16.43 -13.05 2.73
N GLY A 713 -15.63 -13.45 3.71
CA GLY A 713 -14.18 -13.35 3.67
C GLY A 713 -13.68 -14.71 3.21
N ASP A 714 -12.80 -14.74 2.22
CA ASP A 714 -12.09 -15.97 1.89
C ASP A 714 -11.25 -16.34 3.13
N ASP A 715 -11.64 -17.39 3.85
CA ASP A 715 -11.05 -17.78 5.14
C ASP A 715 -9.61 -18.27 4.93
N ASP A 716 -8.67 -17.32 4.89
CA ASP A 716 -7.24 -17.59 4.97
C ASP A 716 -6.91 -18.04 6.40
N TRP A 717 -6.89 -19.36 6.63
CA TRP A 717 -6.52 -19.99 7.90
C TRP A 717 -5.11 -19.59 8.41
N CYS A 718 -4.25 -19.10 7.53
CA CYS A 718 -3.03 -18.41 7.92
C CYS A 718 -2.84 -17.20 7.01
N ALA A 719 -2.86 -15.99 7.57
CA ALA A 719 -2.66 -14.76 6.83
C ALA A 719 -1.28 -14.70 6.14
N THR A 720 -1.17 -13.86 5.11
CA THR A 720 0.08 -13.61 4.39
C THR A 720 1.18 -13.13 5.32
N HIS A 721 2.29 -13.86 5.37
CA HIS A 721 3.46 -13.57 6.20
C HIS A 721 4.77 -14.05 5.55
N LEU A 722 5.89 -13.60 6.12
CA LEU A 722 7.24 -14.08 5.80
C LEU A 722 7.73 -14.96 6.95
N ASP A 723 8.47 -16.02 6.61
CA ASP A 723 9.20 -16.78 7.62
C ASP A 723 10.47 -16.06 8.02
N HIS A 724 10.78 -16.02 9.31
CA HIS A 724 11.90 -15.25 9.84
C HIS A 724 13.24 -16.02 9.80
N GLY A 725 13.19 -17.36 9.68
CA GLY A 725 14.37 -18.22 9.71
C GLY A 725 15.19 -18.22 8.42
N CYS A 726 16.08 -19.20 8.29
CA CYS A 726 16.84 -19.43 7.06
C CYS A 726 16.01 -20.20 6.03
N LEU A 727 15.69 -21.45 6.36
CA LEU A 727 14.85 -22.34 5.54
C LEU A 727 13.73 -22.91 6.41
N THR A 728 12.52 -22.97 5.88
CA THR A 728 11.38 -23.63 6.52
C THR A 728 11.10 -24.94 5.81
N GLY A 729 11.35 -26.06 6.50
CA GLY A 729 10.99 -27.38 6.04
C GLY A 729 9.50 -27.64 6.23
N LEU A 730 8.78 -27.91 5.15
CA LEU A 730 7.34 -28.13 5.12
C LEU A 730 7.02 -29.56 4.68
N THR A 731 6.23 -30.27 5.49
CA THR A 731 5.62 -31.53 5.05
C THR A 731 4.49 -31.27 4.07
N SER A 732 4.23 -32.19 3.15
CA SER A 732 2.94 -32.23 2.46
C SER A 732 1.79 -32.34 3.48
N ALA A 733 0.77 -31.51 3.36
CA ALA A 733 -0.35 -31.51 4.29
C ALA A 733 -1.14 -32.83 4.23
N MET A 734 -1.60 -33.32 5.37
CA MET A 734 -2.47 -34.49 5.50
C MET A 734 -3.91 -33.99 5.71
N PHE A 735 -4.83 -34.49 4.89
CA PHE A 735 -6.26 -34.23 5.05
C PHE A 735 -6.93 -35.47 5.63
N VAL A 736 -7.73 -35.30 6.68
CA VAL A 736 -8.41 -36.38 7.39
C VAL A 736 -9.87 -36.02 7.58
N ASP A 737 -10.76 -36.97 7.34
CA ASP A 737 -12.15 -36.86 7.77
C ASP A 737 -12.29 -37.38 9.21
N GLU A 738 -12.36 -36.44 10.16
CA GLU A 738 -12.48 -36.74 11.59
C GLU A 738 -13.87 -37.24 11.98
N LEU A 739 -14.86 -37.15 11.10
CA LEU A 739 -16.16 -37.79 11.30
C LEU A 739 -16.07 -39.29 10.99
N ALA A 740 -15.46 -39.66 9.86
CA ALA A 740 -15.26 -41.05 9.47
C ALA A 740 -14.24 -41.77 10.36
N THR A 741 -13.18 -41.06 10.79
CA THR A 741 -12.15 -41.61 11.69
C THR A 741 -11.91 -40.67 12.88
N PRO A 742 -12.74 -40.75 13.94
CA PRO A 742 -12.59 -39.89 15.10
C PRO A 742 -11.21 -40.07 15.78
N PRO A 743 -10.53 -38.97 16.17
CA PRO A 743 -9.19 -39.02 16.73
C PRO A 743 -9.19 -39.47 18.21
N VAL A 744 -9.58 -40.71 18.49
CA VAL A 744 -9.71 -41.25 19.87
C VAL A 744 -8.64 -42.29 20.22
N HIS A 745 -7.94 -42.83 19.23
CA HIS A 745 -6.98 -43.92 19.39
C HIS A 745 -5.70 -43.59 18.60
N GLY A 746 -4.54 -43.53 19.25
CA GLY A 746 -3.24 -43.09 18.69
C GLY A 746 -2.62 -43.95 17.58
N ALA A 747 -3.45 -44.65 16.79
CA ALA A 747 -3.06 -45.31 15.54
C ALA A 747 -2.82 -44.26 14.43
N GLN A 748 -2.54 -44.71 13.21
CA GLN A 748 -2.43 -43.80 12.07
C GLN A 748 -3.84 -43.50 11.52
N LEU A 749 -4.15 -42.22 11.30
CA LEU A 749 -5.43 -41.81 10.69
C LEU A 749 -5.42 -42.10 9.18
N ALA A 750 -6.61 -42.37 8.63
CA ALA A 750 -6.80 -42.57 7.21
C ALA A 750 -6.69 -41.22 6.46
N GLU A 751 -5.62 -41.04 5.68
CA GLU A 751 -5.40 -39.84 4.86
C GLU A 751 -6.24 -39.88 3.58
N LEU A 752 -6.94 -38.78 3.28
CA LEU A 752 -7.73 -38.63 2.05
C LEU A 752 -6.83 -38.54 0.81
N GLY A 753 -7.34 -38.97 -0.35
CA GLY A 753 -6.63 -38.97 -1.64
C GLY A 753 -6.15 -37.57 -2.11
N ALA A 754 -6.93 -36.54 -1.81
CA ALA A 754 -6.61 -35.14 -2.01
C ALA A 754 -7.50 -34.33 -1.06
N SER A 755 -7.31 -33.01 -0.99
CA SER A 755 -8.32 -32.16 -0.36
C SER A 755 -9.63 -32.25 -1.16
N PRO A 756 -10.79 -32.42 -0.51
CA PRO A 756 -12.09 -32.34 -1.18
C PRO A 756 -12.36 -30.92 -1.72
N ASP A 757 -11.71 -29.91 -1.16
CA ASP A 757 -11.70 -28.55 -1.68
C ASP A 757 -10.42 -28.29 -2.51
N PRO A 758 -10.52 -28.12 -3.84
CA PRO A 758 -9.37 -27.83 -4.69
C PRO A 758 -8.73 -26.47 -4.38
N LYS A 759 -9.38 -25.57 -3.63
CA LYS A 759 -8.83 -24.29 -3.20
C LYS A 759 -8.07 -24.36 -1.87
N ALA A 760 -8.20 -25.44 -1.10
CA ALA A 760 -7.42 -25.62 0.12
C ALA A 760 -5.95 -25.89 -0.20
N GLY A 761 -5.02 -25.24 0.51
CA GLY A 761 -3.58 -25.48 0.29
C GLY A 761 -2.68 -24.30 0.63
N LEU A 762 -1.41 -24.47 0.27
CA LEU A 762 -0.36 -23.45 0.41
C LEU A 762 -0.37 -22.54 -0.83
N TYR A 763 -0.43 -21.24 -0.58
CA TYR A 763 -0.34 -20.21 -1.60
C TYR A 763 0.91 -19.39 -1.36
N ILE A 764 1.66 -19.15 -2.43
CA ILE A 764 2.81 -18.26 -2.43
C ILE A 764 2.42 -17.03 -3.23
N GLN A 765 2.57 -15.87 -2.61
CA GLN A 765 2.50 -14.62 -3.34
C GLN A 765 3.88 -14.40 -3.94
N SER A 766 3.96 -14.59 -5.25
CA SER A 766 5.18 -14.26 -5.99
C SER A 766 5.48 -12.78 -5.88
N ARG A 767 6.71 -12.41 -6.19
CA ARG A 767 7.19 -11.02 -6.05
C ARG A 767 6.69 -10.10 -7.16
N THR A 768 6.03 -10.65 -8.19
CA THR A 768 5.29 -9.93 -9.23
C THR A 768 3.83 -9.68 -8.84
N GLY A 769 3.41 -10.06 -7.63
CA GLY A 769 2.02 -9.92 -7.17
C GLY A 769 1.16 -11.15 -7.45
N ASP A 770 1.59 -12.04 -8.35
CA ASP A 770 0.85 -13.26 -8.69
C ASP A 770 0.75 -14.19 -7.48
N VAL A 771 -0.47 -14.58 -7.12
CA VAL A 771 -0.70 -15.64 -6.14
C VAL A 771 -0.69 -16.97 -6.89
N VAL A 772 0.19 -17.89 -6.48
CA VAL A 772 0.25 -19.25 -7.03
C VAL A 772 -0.03 -20.28 -5.96
N LYS A 773 -0.79 -21.31 -6.31
CA LYS A 773 -0.96 -22.48 -5.45
C LYS A 773 0.21 -23.43 -5.65
N VAL A 774 0.87 -23.84 -4.57
CA VAL A 774 1.97 -24.82 -4.61
C VAL A 774 1.55 -26.11 -3.92
N ASN A 775 1.74 -27.23 -4.63
CA ASN A 775 1.46 -28.55 -4.11
C ASN A 775 2.77 -29.28 -3.79
N ILE A 776 2.84 -29.87 -2.59
CA ILE A 776 3.95 -30.70 -2.14
C ILE A 776 3.52 -32.17 -2.26
N PRO A 777 4.20 -33.01 -3.05
CA PRO A 777 3.90 -34.44 -3.11
C PRO A 777 4.08 -35.10 -1.74
N ARG A 778 3.31 -36.15 -1.45
CA ARG A 778 3.22 -36.77 -0.11
C ARG A 778 4.53 -37.35 0.41
N ASP A 779 5.35 -37.82 -0.52
CA ASP A 779 6.65 -38.44 -0.31
C ASP A 779 7.82 -37.44 -0.39
N CYS A 780 7.50 -36.15 -0.47
CA CYS A 780 8.48 -35.08 -0.60
C CYS A 780 8.43 -34.11 0.59
N LEU A 781 9.54 -33.38 0.76
CA LEU A 781 9.64 -32.22 1.65
C LEU A 781 9.82 -30.97 0.79
N ALA A 782 9.21 -29.86 1.18
CA ALA A 782 9.53 -28.57 0.60
C ALA A 782 10.37 -27.74 1.55
N PHE A 783 11.26 -26.91 1.02
CA PHE A 783 12.02 -25.93 1.79
C PHE A 783 11.75 -24.55 1.22
N GLN A 784 11.21 -23.68 2.06
CA GLN A 784 10.91 -22.30 1.71
C GLN A 784 11.94 -21.35 2.32
N THR A 785 12.25 -20.26 1.62
CA THR A 785 13.21 -19.24 2.05
C THR A 785 12.62 -18.28 3.08
N GLY A 786 13.37 -17.99 4.15
CA GLY A 786 13.03 -16.97 5.14
C GLY A 786 13.93 -15.73 5.13
N GLU A 787 13.60 -14.74 5.95
CA GLU A 787 14.26 -13.44 6.01
C GLU A 787 15.73 -13.52 6.46
N ALA A 788 16.09 -14.40 7.39
CA ALA A 788 17.49 -14.56 7.78
C ALA A 788 18.35 -15.04 6.61
N LEU A 789 17.85 -15.96 5.77
CA LEU A 789 18.57 -16.38 4.56
C LEU A 789 18.73 -15.22 3.58
N GLN A 790 17.72 -14.36 3.46
CA GLN A 790 17.81 -13.17 2.63
C GLN A 790 18.92 -12.22 3.08
N LEU A 791 19.05 -12.00 4.40
CA LEU A 791 20.14 -11.19 4.97
C LEU A 791 21.50 -11.85 4.71
N ILE A 792 21.64 -13.13 5.06
CA ILE A 792 22.87 -13.92 4.93
C ILE A 792 23.38 -13.94 3.47
N THR A 793 22.45 -14.00 2.50
CA THR A 793 22.78 -14.06 1.07
C THR A 793 22.74 -12.70 0.37
N ARG A 794 22.59 -11.60 1.12
CA ARG A 794 22.51 -10.22 0.60
C ARG A 794 21.49 -10.09 -0.54
N GLY A 795 20.33 -10.71 -0.36
CA GLY A 795 19.22 -10.70 -1.30
C GLY A 795 19.40 -11.54 -2.56
N LYS A 796 20.47 -12.35 -2.67
CA LYS A 796 20.62 -13.31 -3.78
C LYS A 796 19.61 -14.44 -3.71
N PHE A 797 19.31 -14.89 -2.50
CA PHE A 797 18.07 -15.59 -2.21
C PHE A 797 17.18 -14.64 -1.39
N ARG A 798 15.88 -14.70 -1.61
CA ARG A 798 14.94 -13.78 -0.94
C ARG A 798 13.87 -14.56 -0.21
N ALA A 799 13.30 -14.00 0.85
CA ALA A 799 12.12 -14.54 1.51
C ALA A 799 10.88 -14.39 0.62
N VAL A 800 9.84 -15.22 0.80
CA VAL A 800 8.59 -15.16 0.02
C VAL A 800 7.35 -15.04 0.92
N PRO A 801 6.44 -14.09 0.62
CA PRO A 801 5.16 -14.04 1.32
C PRO A 801 4.29 -15.24 0.94
N HIS A 802 3.64 -15.84 1.94
CA HIS A 802 2.82 -17.02 1.73
C HIS A 802 1.68 -17.09 2.75
N PHE A 803 0.64 -17.84 2.39
CA PHE A 803 -0.57 -18.00 3.20
C PHE A 803 -1.22 -19.36 2.93
N VAL A 804 -2.18 -19.75 3.77
CA VAL A 804 -2.85 -21.06 3.68
C VAL A 804 -4.36 -20.88 3.68
N LYS A 805 -5.04 -21.51 2.70
CA LYS A 805 -6.50 -21.59 2.66
C LYS A 805 -7.04 -22.89 3.21
N GLY A 806 -8.17 -22.77 3.87
CA GLY A 806 -8.95 -23.88 4.37
C GLY A 806 -9.72 -24.68 3.35
N ALA A 807 -10.17 -25.87 3.76
CA ALA A 807 -11.18 -26.60 3.02
C ALA A 807 -12.56 -26.12 3.45
N LYS A 808 -13.40 -25.73 2.48
CA LYS A 808 -14.80 -25.34 2.73
C LYS A 808 -15.62 -26.51 3.29
N PRO A 809 -16.61 -26.23 4.17
CA PRO A 809 -17.49 -27.27 4.69
C PRO A 809 -18.25 -27.97 3.57
N SER A 810 -18.25 -29.30 3.59
CA SER A 810 -19.04 -30.15 2.71
C SER A 810 -20.01 -30.97 3.56
N ALA A 811 -21.28 -31.02 3.17
CA ALA A 811 -22.32 -31.67 3.96
C ALA A 811 -21.97 -33.15 4.23
N GLY A 812 -21.91 -33.54 5.50
CA GLY A 812 -21.59 -34.91 5.92
C GLY A 812 -20.11 -35.27 6.08
N GLU A 813 -19.17 -34.31 6.02
CA GLU A 813 -17.73 -34.54 6.21
C GLU A 813 -17.12 -33.56 7.24
N ARG A 814 -16.15 -34.02 8.06
CA ARG A 814 -15.40 -33.13 8.99
C ARG A 814 -13.91 -33.15 8.64
N ILE A 815 -13.54 -32.34 7.66
CA ILE A 815 -12.21 -32.35 7.07
C ILE A 815 -11.23 -31.49 7.87
N ALA A 816 -10.28 -32.14 8.56
CA ALA A 816 -9.13 -31.49 9.17
C ALA A 816 -7.94 -31.45 8.20
N ARG A 817 -7.07 -30.44 8.36
CA ARG A 817 -5.78 -30.34 7.66
C ARG A 817 -4.65 -30.31 8.69
N ASN A 818 -3.68 -31.19 8.54
CA ASN A 818 -2.52 -31.27 9.43
C ASN A 818 -1.23 -31.02 8.63
N THR A 819 -0.31 -30.21 9.15
CA THR A 819 1.01 -30.00 8.53
C THR A 819 2.06 -29.68 9.59
N LEU A 820 3.32 -29.99 9.30
CA LEU A 820 4.46 -29.63 10.13
C LEU A 820 5.34 -28.63 9.38
N ALA A 821 5.67 -27.53 10.04
CA ALA A 821 6.68 -26.57 9.61
C ALA A 821 7.88 -26.60 10.56
N VAL A 822 9.10 -26.69 10.03
CA VAL A 822 10.35 -26.66 10.82
C VAL A 822 11.19 -25.49 10.36
N PHE A 823 11.23 -24.44 11.18
CA PHE A 823 11.98 -23.22 10.94
C PHE A 823 13.43 -23.43 11.35
N THR A 824 14.32 -23.65 10.38
CA THR A 824 15.76 -23.66 10.65
C THR A 824 16.24 -22.24 10.89
N GLN A 825 16.84 -22.00 12.05
CA GLN A 825 17.14 -20.65 12.54
C GLN A 825 18.58 -20.59 13.05
N PRO A 826 19.29 -19.46 12.86
CA PRO A 826 20.58 -19.27 13.49
C PRO A 826 20.50 -19.25 15.02
N ASN A 827 21.61 -19.59 15.67
CA ASN A 827 21.74 -19.36 17.11
C ASN A 827 21.59 -17.87 17.41
N LEU A 828 21.11 -17.51 18.61
CA LEU A 828 20.79 -16.12 18.96
C LEU A 828 22.01 -15.17 18.84
N GLU A 829 23.22 -15.68 19.05
CA GLU A 829 24.48 -14.92 18.90
C GLU A 829 25.02 -14.89 17.48
N GLU A 830 24.48 -15.71 16.58
CA GLU A 830 24.99 -15.83 15.23
C GLU A 830 24.71 -14.53 14.46
N GLU A 831 25.76 -13.96 13.86
CA GLU A 831 25.67 -12.74 13.08
C GLU A 831 25.05 -13.03 11.71
N VAL A 832 23.88 -12.43 11.41
CA VAL A 832 23.13 -12.65 10.16
C VAL A 832 23.37 -11.55 9.13
N GLU A 833 23.85 -10.40 9.58
CA GLU A 833 24.23 -9.23 8.79
C GLU A 833 25.32 -8.46 9.56
N GLY A 834 26.17 -7.69 8.87
CA GLY A 834 27.28 -6.96 9.47
C GLY A 834 26.90 -6.19 10.74
N GLY A 835 27.34 -6.69 11.90
CA GLY A 835 27.06 -6.09 13.21
C GLY A 835 25.67 -6.36 13.81
N LYS A 836 24.90 -7.32 13.27
CA LYS A 836 23.56 -7.69 13.74
C LYS A 836 23.44 -9.20 13.97
N SER A 837 23.14 -9.56 15.22
CA SER A 837 22.89 -10.95 15.62
C SER A 837 21.46 -11.40 15.28
N PHE A 838 21.25 -12.72 15.17
CA PHE A 838 19.90 -13.27 14.99
C PHE A 838 18.98 -12.95 16.18
N GLY A 839 19.52 -12.88 17.40
CA GLY A 839 18.74 -12.48 18.58
C GLY A 839 18.22 -11.05 18.48
N GLU A 840 19.00 -10.10 17.97
CA GLU A 840 18.54 -8.74 17.69
C GLU A 840 17.50 -8.69 16.58
N PHE A 841 17.74 -9.41 15.48
CA PHE A 841 16.78 -9.54 14.40
C PHE A 841 15.45 -10.16 14.87
N ALA A 842 15.50 -11.21 15.69
CA ALA A 842 14.33 -11.87 16.25
C ALA A 842 13.53 -10.92 17.16
N ARG A 843 14.18 -10.04 17.93
CA ARG A 843 13.48 -9.03 18.75
C ARG A 843 12.68 -8.05 17.90
N GLU A 844 13.26 -7.54 16.81
CA GLU A 844 12.57 -6.63 15.88
C GLU A 844 11.37 -7.30 15.22
N VAL A 845 11.53 -8.57 14.84
CA VAL A 845 10.46 -9.40 14.27
C VAL A 845 9.32 -9.62 15.27
N VAL A 846 9.64 -10.01 16.50
CA VAL A 846 8.64 -10.28 17.54
C VAL A 846 7.88 -9.00 17.89
N ALA A 847 8.57 -7.86 18.04
CA ALA A 847 7.94 -6.56 18.33
C ALA A 847 7.01 -6.05 17.21
N ARG A 848 7.20 -6.51 15.97
CA ARG A 848 6.29 -6.23 14.84
C ARG A 848 5.05 -7.12 14.84
N THR A 849 5.10 -8.28 15.52
CA THR A 849 4.11 -9.37 15.36
C THR A 849 3.28 -9.64 16.62
N TYR A 850 3.86 -9.43 17.81
CA TYR A 850 3.29 -9.67 19.14
C TYR A 850 3.48 -8.44 20.02
#